data_AF-A0AA36NDW8-F1
#
_entry.id   AF-A0AA36NDW8-F1
#
_cell.length_a   1.000
_cell.length_b   1.000
_cell.length_c   1.000
_cell.angle_alpha   90.00
_cell.angle_beta   90.00
_cell.angle_gamma   90.00
#
_symmetry.space_group_name_H-M   'P 1'
#
loop_
_entity.id
_entity.type
_entity.pdbx_description
1 polymer ?
#
loop_
_entity_poly.entity_id
_entity_poly.type
_entity_poly.pdbx_seq_one_letter_code
_entity_poly.pdbx_strand_id
1 'polypeptide(L)'
;MATEQRRQFGPESLEEALDLARQCARLKEEWTELDNTWEEALRLRHLLYLAAKPDFVPPARFQQAMETCVECLLAGSGGSGAGNASLLSPERLLQLLDSPDALPLLQYLSWLEEALKEITSGDGPSGSSFRTVLVPQRAKGALKSWPAERSLLQQSACALWEALLLQGPKHLRHAKEWQEALQERQAIQRHQTEECQRVARELHETAGFFVAQVEEHSGAEWPELARVTQESLWRVQQVAGDLLQNQKECWSQAMEDYEAFASRVSSCRASLQEVRRQVRRHEQAFSQAAQRFTEVANQLVAWTSVLVPKLRVLEAKRAELREALELRKRLPLLEREHMHAEDELDTAQTELRKQKRRQASSQRRGEAATAGYILEHQCELRVAHAQKRAEALQEELRDAERRLQGAEASLPLQLNHQASGTASSAPVDSLTVDPHLTNEERLALKLATLQQFHEEMVAVATESQAEHEKMLRKVEQRKVQAAIKQAVEPDFMPGVRGDWGGYDGHRGIRFTVLRWLFDLLAGLYGFLTAFDGITEEEAARRVEQMARLNIREWQFYDAVEGYSRPPAKGQAQWTNGAFYGRVSRKVLEAYIAAIRAAGGRSWLYVQAMATDPGDAELQSGHQMIGRHIVDGRPLLDVVAPTKTWAQRFAEQWGHFAAELNFTGIHWDSLGDWDGGKATAAGADFPGFLQETQKLLQALGLQQTANFVDGFGWSLEAKAVVEFPYWETWTIPAVSARFFAEAAQGGGAVWACYPGKDAAHDGEAQNRHFQGVEPAQLMSERWQAAQCTGNAYLLIGDGERRIQTEYFPDTVALTGEEILQLQNPKEDCNYSAYQSASQSVNAAKRARPSVMLLVLAADGFTYERQAIEKWLSMHNTSPMTGAVLAHRYLTENFALRHLIEAYESQLSDPRTGQAEDAATTAPGRGRIKDLPRPEPGESGATSVTCQMRRAKLGEV
;
A
#
# COMPACT_ATOMS: atom_id res chain seq x y z
N MET A 1 -27.83 -39.00 -13.29
CA MET A 1 -26.37 -39.08 -13.52
C MET A 1 -26.11 -39.20 -15.01
N ALA A 2 -26.32 -38.11 -15.74
CA ALA A 2 -25.90 -37.99 -17.13
C ALA A 2 -24.43 -37.56 -17.13
N THR A 3 -23.63 -38.19 -17.97
CA THR A 3 -22.21 -37.99 -18.18
C THR A 3 -21.79 -36.51 -18.21
N GLU A 4 -21.29 -36.00 -17.07
CA GLU A 4 -20.46 -34.78 -17.05
C GLU A 4 -19.19 -35.09 -17.84
N GLN A 5 -19.17 -34.72 -19.12
CA GLN A 5 -17.91 -34.47 -19.81
C GLN A 5 -17.13 -33.49 -18.92
N ARG A 6 -15.98 -33.92 -18.38
CA ARG A 6 -15.07 -33.03 -17.64
C ARG A 6 -14.78 -31.83 -18.54
N ARG A 7 -15.42 -30.70 -18.25
CA ARG A 7 -15.19 -29.43 -18.94
C ARG A 7 -13.69 -29.17 -18.85
N GLN A 8 -13.04 -28.92 -19.99
CA GLN A 8 -11.63 -28.56 -20.03
C GLN A 8 -11.52 -27.05 -20.04
N PHE A 9 -10.48 -26.52 -19.38
CA PHE A 9 -10.16 -25.11 -19.41
C PHE A 9 -9.75 -24.71 -20.84
N GLY A 10 -10.54 -23.85 -21.47
CA GLY A 10 -10.34 -23.39 -22.85
C GLY A 10 -11.16 -22.13 -23.16
N PRO A 11 -10.99 -21.51 -24.34
CA PRO A 11 -11.59 -20.21 -24.63
C PRO A 11 -13.12 -20.20 -24.59
N GLU A 12 -13.77 -21.26 -25.06
CA GLU A 12 -15.24 -21.39 -25.08
C GLU A 12 -15.81 -21.58 -23.66
N SER A 13 -15.21 -22.45 -22.85
CA SER A 13 -15.65 -22.69 -21.47
C SER A 13 -15.30 -21.54 -20.53
N LEU A 14 -14.28 -20.75 -20.87
CA LEU A 14 -13.93 -19.52 -20.16
C LEU A 14 -14.98 -18.42 -20.36
N GLU A 15 -15.52 -18.27 -21.58
CA GLU A 15 -16.54 -17.25 -21.83
C GLU A 15 -17.83 -17.52 -21.04
N GLU A 16 -18.22 -18.79 -20.86
CA GLU A 16 -19.32 -19.17 -19.96
C GLU A 16 -19.06 -18.73 -18.51
N ALA A 17 -17.84 -18.95 -18.01
CA ALA A 17 -17.45 -18.55 -16.66
C ALA A 17 -17.41 -17.03 -16.48
N LEU A 18 -16.92 -16.31 -17.49
CA LEU A 18 -16.92 -14.84 -17.50
C LEU A 18 -18.33 -14.28 -17.60
N ASP A 19 -19.24 -14.92 -18.35
CA ASP A 19 -20.63 -14.49 -18.41
C ASP A 19 -21.34 -14.66 -17.06
N LEU A 20 -21.09 -15.76 -16.34
CA LEU A 20 -21.54 -15.91 -14.95
C LEU A 20 -20.98 -14.82 -14.04
N ALA A 21 -19.70 -14.47 -14.18
CA ALA A 21 -19.11 -13.37 -13.44
C ALA A 21 -19.76 -12.01 -13.79
N ARG A 22 -20.12 -11.76 -15.07
CA ARG A 22 -20.88 -10.56 -15.48
C ARG A 22 -22.26 -10.53 -14.87
N GLN A 23 -22.97 -11.66 -14.85
CA GLN A 23 -24.30 -11.75 -14.23
C GLN A 23 -24.21 -11.47 -12.73
N CYS A 24 -23.21 -12.04 -12.05
CA CYS A 24 -22.96 -11.79 -10.62
C CYS A 24 -22.58 -10.32 -10.36
N ALA A 25 -21.72 -9.73 -11.18
CA ALA A 25 -21.33 -8.32 -11.05
C ALA A 25 -22.49 -7.33 -11.30
N ARG A 26 -23.49 -7.71 -12.11
CA ARG A 26 -24.69 -6.89 -12.35
C ARG A 26 -25.66 -6.85 -11.18
N LEU A 27 -25.58 -7.82 -10.26
CA LEU A 27 -26.39 -7.80 -9.04
C LEU A 27 -25.81 -6.73 -8.11
N LYS A 28 -26.34 -5.51 -8.25
CA LYS A 28 -26.14 -4.45 -7.26
C LYS A 28 -26.88 -4.85 -5.98
N GLU A 29 -26.16 -5.51 -5.08
CA GLU A 29 -26.63 -5.74 -3.73
C GLU A 29 -26.40 -4.45 -2.92
N GLU A 30 -27.48 -3.87 -2.38
CA GLU A 30 -27.50 -2.62 -1.58
C GLU A 30 -26.49 -2.61 -0.40
N TRP A 31 -25.96 -3.78 -0.03
CA TRP A 31 -25.11 -3.97 1.15
C TRP A 31 -23.63 -4.22 0.81
N THR A 32 -23.27 -4.25 -0.49
CA THR A 32 -21.91 -4.62 -0.90
C THR A 32 -21.36 -3.78 -2.06
N GLU A 33 -21.29 -2.46 -1.89
CA GLU A 33 -20.57 -1.56 -2.81
C GLU A 33 -19.03 -1.70 -2.72
N LEU A 34 -18.51 -2.41 -1.71
CA LEU A 34 -17.06 -2.56 -1.44
C LEU A 34 -16.44 -3.85 -2.00
N ASP A 35 -17.23 -4.75 -2.57
CA ASP A 35 -16.76 -6.06 -3.03
C ASP A 35 -16.83 -6.17 -4.55
N ASN A 36 -15.70 -5.81 -5.17
CA ASN A 36 -15.51 -5.86 -6.62
C ASN A 36 -14.95 -7.21 -7.10
N THR A 37 -15.02 -8.29 -6.30
CA THR A 37 -14.41 -9.59 -6.62
C THR A 37 -14.76 -10.08 -8.04
N TRP A 38 -16.03 -9.98 -8.44
CA TRP A 38 -16.46 -10.39 -9.78
C TRP A 38 -15.95 -9.45 -10.87
N GLU A 39 -15.89 -8.15 -10.61
CA GLU A 39 -15.35 -7.15 -11.54
C GLU A 39 -13.83 -7.26 -11.70
N GLU A 40 -13.09 -7.54 -10.62
CA GLU A 40 -11.65 -7.80 -10.67
C GLU A 40 -11.36 -9.06 -11.47
N ALA A 41 -12.13 -10.14 -11.26
CA ALA A 41 -12.04 -11.33 -12.11
C ALA A 41 -12.28 -11.02 -13.60
N LEU A 42 -13.21 -10.09 -13.91
CA LEU A 42 -13.48 -9.63 -15.28
C LEU A 42 -12.38 -8.73 -15.85
N ARG A 43 -11.69 -7.93 -15.02
CA ARG A 43 -10.53 -7.12 -15.46
C ARG A 43 -9.37 -8.00 -15.91
N LEU A 44 -9.24 -9.18 -15.31
CA LEU A 44 -8.21 -10.16 -15.64
C LEU A 44 -8.52 -11.00 -16.89
N ARG A 45 -9.64 -10.73 -17.59
CA ARG A 45 -10.09 -11.49 -18.78
C ARG A 45 -9.01 -11.71 -19.83
N HIS A 46 -8.20 -10.69 -20.14
CA HIS A 46 -7.20 -10.77 -21.21
C HIS A 46 -6.10 -11.80 -20.88
N LEU A 47 -5.71 -11.87 -19.60
CA LEU A 47 -4.73 -12.83 -19.11
C LEU A 47 -5.33 -14.25 -18.95
N LEU A 48 -6.60 -14.34 -18.58
CA LEU A 48 -7.31 -15.62 -18.57
C LEU A 48 -7.41 -16.21 -19.97
N TYR A 49 -7.72 -15.39 -20.98
CA TYR A 49 -7.73 -15.81 -22.38
C TYR A 49 -6.35 -16.25 -22.87
N LEU A 50 -5.29 -15.52 -22.49
CA LEU A 50 -3.92 -15.94 -22.81
C LEU A 50 -3.61 -17.34 -22.25
N ALA A 51 -3.92 -17.57 -20.97
CA ALA A 51 -3.66 -18.84 -20.30
C ALA A 51 -4.52 -20.00 -20.86
N ALA A 52 -5.68 -19.68 -21.46
CA ALA A 52 -6.59 -20.64 -22.08
C ALA A 52 -6.21 -21.01 -23.54
N LYS A 53 -5.32 -20.24 -24.20
CA LYS A 53 -4.89 -20.56 -25.57
C LYS A 53 -4.02 -21.83 -25.58
N PRO A 54 -4.24 -22.78 -26.51
CA PRO A 54 -3.42 -23.99 -26.61
C PRO A 54 -1.96 -23.66 -26.96
N ASP A 55 -1.74 -22.60 -27.73
CA ASP A 55 -0.42 -22.11 -28.14
C ASP A 55 0.40 -21.52 -26.98
N PHE A 56 -0.19 -21.37 -25.78
CA PHE A 56 0.53 -20.91 -24.59
C PHE A 56 1.62 -21.89 -24.13
N VAL A 57 1.53 -23.16 -24.54
CA VAL A 57 2.53 -24.19 -24.25
C VAL A 57 3.74 -24.03 -25.18
N PRO A 58 4.97 -23.86 -24.65
CA PRO A 58 6.15 -23.73 -25.49
C PRO A 58 6.48 -25.03 -26.24
N PRO A 59 7.15 -24.95 -27.40
CA PRO A 59 7.60 -26.13 -28.14
C PRO A 59 8.62 -26.95 -27.32
N ALA A 60 8.79 -28.21 -27.70
CA ALA A 60 9.78 -29.08 -27.08
C ALA A 60 11.17 -28.43 -27.09
N ARG A 61 11.93 -28.56 -25.99
CA ARG A 61 13.29 -28.03 -25.84
C ARG A 61 13.41 -26.51 -25.98
N PHE A 62 12.31 -25.75 -25.89
CA PHE A 62 12.30 -24.28 -25.92
C PHE A 62 13.38 -23.67 -25.02
N GLN A 63 13.46 -24.09 -23.75
CA GLN A 63 14.46 -23.55 -22.82
C GLN A 63 15.90 -23.77 -23.31
N GLN A 64 16.23 -24.97 -23.79
CA GLN A 64 17.56 -25.31 -24.30
C GLN A 64 17.90 -24.50 -25.55
N ALA A 65 16.94 -24.32 -26.46
CA ALA A 65 17.11 -23.53 -27.66
C ALA A 65 17.36 -22.05 -27.33
N MET A 66 16.62 -21.50 -26.36
CA MET A 66 16.72 -20.12 -25.94
C MET A 66 18.02 -19.83 -25.18
N GLU A 67 18.47 -20.74 -24.32
CA GLU A 67 19.78 -20.68 -23.68
C GLU A 67 20.91 -20.68 -24.72
N THR A 68 20.80 -21.53 -25.76
CA THR A 68 21.74 -21.55 -26.89
C THR A 68 21.76 -20.20 -27.62
N CYS A 69 20.60 -19.60 -27.89
CA CYS A 69 20.51 -18.27 -28.49
C CYS A 69 21.17 -17.17 -27.63
N VAL A 70 20.95 -17.19 -26.30
CA VAL A 70 21.55 -16.21 -25.38
C VAL A 70 23.08 -16.36 -25.33
N GLU A 71 23.59 -17.59 -25.25
CA GLU A 71 25.04 -17.85 -25.25
C GLU A 71 25.71 -17.41 -26.56
N CYS A 72 25.04 -17.64 -27.70
CA CYS A 72 25.64 -17.35 -29.02
C CYS A 72 25.56 -15.87 -29.41
N LEU A 73 24.48 -15.15 -29.01
CA LEU A 73 24.16 -13.82 -29.53
C LEU A 73 24.35 -12.66 -28.54
N LEU A 74 24.45 -12.91 -27.22
CA LEU A 74 24.40 -11.84 -26.21
C LEU A 74 25.62 -11.74 -25.27
N ALA A 75 26.47 -12.77 -25.16
CA ALA A 75 27.61 -12.73 -24.25
C ALA A 75 28.79 -11.83 -24.72
N GLY A 76 28.69 -11.17 -25.88
CA GLY A 76 29.74 -10.32 -26.45
C GLY A 76 29.59 -8.80 -26.25
N SER A 77 28.66 -8.32 -25.42
CA SER A 77 28.30 -6.90 -25.31
C SER A 77 29.04 -6.10 -24.23
N GLY A 78 30.27 -6.49 -23.88
CA GLY A 78 31.13 -5.73 -22.98
C GLY A 78 31.99 -4.73 -23.75
N GLY A 79 31.47 -3.52 -24.02
CA GLY A 79 32.27 -2.40 -24.54
C GLY A 79 31.57 -1.53 -25.58
N SER A 80 31.27 -0.29 -25.18
CA SER A 80 31.02 0.93 -25.99
C SER A 80 30.50 0.83 -27.43
N GLY A 81 29.35 1.46 -27.68
CA GLY A 81 29.04 2.08 -28.97
C GLY A 81 28.39 1.17 -30.01
N ALA A 82 27.39 1.72 -30.71
CA ALA A 82 26.69 1.06 -31.79
C ALA A 82 27.65 0.68 -32.94
N GLY A 83 27.79 -0.62 -33.20
CA GLY A 83 28.42 -1.14 -34.42
C GLY A 83 29.10 -2.48 -34.19
N ASN A 84 28.50 -3.56 -34.70
CA ASN A 84 29.02 -4.93 -34.82
C ASN A 84 28.82 -5.85 -33.60
N ALA A 85 27.62 -6.43 -33.52
CA ALA A 85 27.38 -7.58 -32.64
C ALA A 85 28.19 -8.79 -33.16
N SER A 86 29.03 -9.36 -32.30
CA SER A 86 29.84 -10.53 -32.64
C SER A 86 29.21 -11.82 -32.15
N LEU A 87 29.32 -12.87 -32.95
CA LEU A 87 28.75 -14.18 -32.70
C LEU A 87 29.78 -15.11 -32.04
N LEU A 88 29.53 -15.51 -30.80
CA LEU A 88 30.52 -16.20 -29.96
C LEU A 88 30.66 -17.69 -30.23
N SER A 89 29.60 -18.36 -30.68
CA SER A 89 29.59 -19.80 -30.93
C SER A 89 28.76 -20.14 -32.18
N PRO A 90 29.28 -19.81 -33.38
CA PRO A 90 28.54 -19.97 -34.64
C PRO A 90 28.18 -21.41 -34.97
N GLU A 91 28.98 -22.38 -34.57
CA GLU A 91 28.72 -23.80 -34.77
C GLU A 91 27.50 -24.27 -33.96
N ARG A 92 27.38 -23.82 -32.70
CA ARG A 92 26.24 -24.16 -31.83
C ARG A 92 24.95 -23.54 -32.34
N LEU A 93 25.01 -22.30 -32.83
CA LEU A 93 23.85 -21.65 -33.41
C LEU A 93 23.43 -22.30 -34.73
N LEU A 94 24.38 -22.69 -35.59
CA LEU A 94 24.09 -23.42 -36.82
C LEU A 94 23.47 -24.79 -36.51
N GLN A 95 23.93 -25.50 -35.48
CA GLN A 95 23.30 -26.74 -35.01
C GLN A 95 21.85 -26.54 -34.56
N LEU A 96 21.54 -25.43 -33.90
CA LEU A 96 20.17 -25.10 -33.53
C LEU A 96 19.31 -24.80 -34.77
N LEU A 97 19.81 -23.99 -35.71
CA LEU A 97 19.12 -23.68 -36.97
C LEU A 97 18.95 -24.91 -37.89
N ASP A 98 19.83 -25.91 -37.74
CA ASP A 98 19.74 -27.19 -38.44
C ASP A 98 18.78 -28.18 -37.77
N SER A 99 18.37 -27.93 -36.53
CA SER A 99 17.46 -28.78 -35.77
C SER A 99 16.00 -28.61 -36.21
N PRO A 100 15.15 -29.64 -36.05
CA PRO A 100 13.71 -29.51 -36.28
C PRO A 100 13.03 -28.53 -35.30
N ASP A 101 13.72 -28.12 -34.25
CA ASP A 101 13.21 -27.24 -33.19
C ASP A 101 13.24 -25.75 -33.60
N ALA A 102 13.97 -25.38 -34.66
CA ALA A 102 14.17 -23.99 -35.07
C ALA A 102 12.88 -23.28 -35.54
N LEU A 103 12.11 -23.93 -36.42
CA LEU A 103 10.89 -23.36 -36.98
C LEU A 103 9.78 -23.23 -35.90
N PRO A 104 9.48 -24.26 -35.07
CA PRO A 104 8.55 -24.12 -33.95
C PRO A 104 8.95 -23.04 -32.95
N LEU A 105 10.26 -22.87 -32.70
CA LEU A 105 10.77 -21.81 -31.83
C LEU A 105 10.45 -20.42 -32.37
N LEU A 106 10.72 -20.16 -33.66
CA LEU A 106 10.46 -18.86 -34.28
C LEU A 106 8.96 -18.54 -34.38
N GLN A 107 8.13 -19.56 -34.66
CA GLN A 107 6.68 -19.43 -34.66
C GLN A 107 6.17 -19.08 -33.26
N TYR A 108 6.62 -19.79 -32.22
CA TYR A 108 6.22 -19.52 -30.84
C TYR A 108 6.66 -18.13 -30.36
N LEU A 109 7.89 -17.70 -30.66
CA LEU A 109 8.37 -16.36 -30.28
C LEU A 109 7.61 -15.23 -30.98
N SER A 110 7.22 -15.45 -32.25
CA SER A 110 6.41 -14.47 -32.99
C SER A 110 5.00 -14.38 -32.43
N TRP A 111 4.37 -15.53 -32.17
CA TRP A 111 3.07 -15.60 -31.51
C TRP A 111 3.08 -14.96 -30.11
N LEU A 112 4.11 -15.25 -29.31
CA LEU A 112 4.24 -14.73 -27.95
C LEU A 112 4.37 -13.20 -27.95
N GLU A 113 5.14 -12.65 -28.89
CA GLU A 113 5.29 -11.21 -29.05
C GLU A 113 3.97 -10.53 -29.43
N GLU A 114 3.20 -11.11 -30.37
CA GLU A 114 1.89 -10.60 -30.76
C GLU A 114 0.87 -10.71 -29.61
N ALA A 115 0.80 -11.86 -28.95
CA ALA A 115 -0.13 -12.11 -27.85
C ALA A 115 0.12 -11.20 -26.64
N LEU A 116 1.38 -10.86 -26.32
CA LEU A 116 1.71 -9.94 -25.23
C LEU A 116 1.46 -8.48 -25.64
N LYS A 117 1.68 -8.10 -26.91
CA LYS A 117 1.32 -6.77 -27.42
C LYS A 117 -0.18 -6.50 -27.30
N GLU A 118 -1.03 -7.47 -27.63
CA GLU A 118 -2.49 -7.37 -27.47
C GLU A 118 -2.89 -7.07 -26.01
N ILE A 119 -2.23 -7.69 -25.03
CA ILE A 119 -2.51 -7.50 -23.61
C ILE A 119 -2.06 -6.12 -23.12
N THR A 120 -0.90 -5.64 -23.59
CA THR A 120 -0.39 -4.31 -23.22
C THR A 120 -1.12 -3.15 -23.90
N SER A 121 -1.91 -3.41 -24.93
CA SER A 121 -2.63 -2.38 -25.71
C SER A 121 -4.06 -2.14 -25.21
N GLY A 122 -4.56 -2.88 -24.22
CA GLY A 122 -5.92 -2.77 -23.70
C GLY A 122 -6.08 -1.78 -22.54
N ASP A 123 -6.83 -0.69 -22.78
CA ASP A 123 -7.50 0.23 -21.83
C ASP A 123 -6.92 0.41 -20.41
N GLY A 124 -5.69 0.93 -20.31
CA GLY A 124 -5.14 1.50 -19.07
C GLY A 124 -4.37 2.81 -19.35
N PRO A 125 -4.50 3.87 -18.53
CA PRO A 125 -3.82 5.14 -18.75
C PRO A 125 -2.38 5.04 -18.24
N SER A 126 -1.47 4.55 -19.07
CA SER A 126 -0.06 4.94 -19.08
C SER A 126 0.70 4.13 -20.13
N GLY A 127 0.92 4.74 -21.28
CA GLY A 127 1.96 4.32 -22.22
C GLY A 127 3.34 4.58 -21.60
N SER A 128 3.75 3.73 -20.66
CA SER A 128 5.16 3.67 -20.26
C SER A 128 5.92 2.96 -21.36
N SER A 129 6.75 3.72 -22.07
CA SER A 129 7.65 3.21 -23.10
C SER A 129 8.57 2.14 -22.50
N PHE A 130 8.42 0.89 -22.95
CA PHE A 130 9.28 -0.24 -22.58
C PHE A 130 10.71 -0.02 -23.08
N ARG A 131 11.54 0.69 -22.29
CA ARG A 131 13.00 0.76 -22.49
C ARG A 131 13.71 0.20 -21.26
N THR A 132 13.57 -1.10 -21.03
CA THR A 132 14.46 -1.83 -20.13
C THR A 132 15.80 -2.05 -20.84
N VAL A 133 16.89 -1.58 -20.25
CA VAL A 133 18.25 -1.84 -20.76
C VAL A 133 18.49 -3.35 -20.77
N LEU A 134 18.87 -3.89 -21.94
CA LEU A 134 19.15 -5.31 -22.15
C LEU A 134 20.41 -5.73 -21.39
N VAL A 135 20.24 -6.43 -20.27
CA VAL A 135 21.34 -7.08 -19.56
C VAL A 135 21.22 -8.60 -19.77
N PRO A 136 22.22 -9.27 -20.39
CA PRO A 136 22.18 -10.72 -20.64
C PRO A 136 21.92 -11.59 -19.39
N GLN A 137 22.35 -11.13 -18.22
CA GLN A 137 22.10 -11.81 -16.94
C GLN A 137 20.61 -11.84 -16.55
N ARG A 138 19.86 -10.77 -16.83
CA ARG A 138 18.41 -10.71 -16.57
C ARG A 138 17.63 -11.65 -17.49
N ALA A 139 18.05 -11.78 -18.75
CA ALA A 139 17.45 -12.73 -19.70
C ALA A 139 17.62 -14.19 -19.27
N LYS A 140 18.80 -14.56 -18.76
CA LYS A 140 19.06 -15.91 -18.24
C LYS A 140 18.22 -16.22 -17.00
N GLY A 141 17.97 -15.21 -16.15
CA GLY A 141 17.04 -15.32 -15.02
C GLY A 141 15.60 -15.57 -15.49
N ALA A 142 15.09 -14.74 -16.40
CA ALA A 142 13.74 -14.84 -16.95
C ALA A 142 13.48 -16.18 -17.64
N LEU A 143 14.44 -16.70 -18.41
CA LEU A 143 14.30 -17.99 -19.09
C LEU A 143 14.24 -19.19 -18.14
N LYS A 144 14.99 -19.12 -17.02
CA LYS A 144 14.96 -20.17 -16.00
C LYS A 144 13.63 -20.19 -15.25
N SER A 145 13.05 -19.01 -14.97
CA SER A 145 11.76 -18.91 -14.28
C SER A 145 10.56 -19.13 -15.21
N TRP A 146 10.71 -18.95 -16.53
CA TRP A 146 9.62 -19.00 -17.51
C TRP A 146 8.71 -20.24 -17.40
N PRO A 147 9.22 -21.49 -17.34
CA PRO A 147 8.34 -22.65 -17.25
C PRO A 147 7.52 -22.68 -15.94
N ALA A 148 8.10 -22.20 -14.84
CA ALA A 148 7.47 -22.16 -13.53
C ALA A 148 6.39 -21.08 -13.46
N GLU A 149 6.69 -19.85 -13.89
CA GLU A 149 5.72 -18.74 -13.88
C GLU A 149 4.55 -19.00 -14.84
N ARG A 150 4.82 -19.55 -16.04
CA ARG A 150 3.78 -19.96 -16.99
C ARG A 150 2.85 -21.02 -16.41
N SER A 151 3.42 -22.05 -15.77
CA SER A 151 2.63 -23.15 -15.20
C SER A 151 1.82 -22.67 -13.99
N LEU A 152 2.38 -21.77 -13.17
CA LEU A 152 1.65 -21.12 -12.08
C LEU A 152 0.49 -20.28 -12.60
N LEU A 153 0.71 -19.47 -13.65
CA LEU A 153 -0.36 -18.70 -14.28
C LEU A 153 -1.49 -19.60 -14.79
N GLN A 154 -1.14 -20.69 -15.49
CA GLN A 154 -2.11 -21.63 -16.04
C GLN A 154 -2.90 -22.37 -14.95
N GLN A 155 -2.24 -22.78 -13.86
CA GLN A 155 -2.89 -23.44 -12.72
C GLN A 155 -3.84 -22.48 -11.99
N SER A 156 -3.39 -21.26 -11.70
CA SER A 156 -4.21 -20.25 -11.04
C SER A 156 -5.38 -19.79 -11.93
N ALA A 157 -5.19 -19.71 -13.25
CA ALA A 157 -6.27 -19.42 -14.21
C ALA A 157 -7.33 -20.52 -14.20
N CYS A 158 -6.91 -21.79 -14.24
CA CYS A 158 -7.81 -22.94 -14.17
C CYS A 158 -8.61 -22.95 -12.86
N ALA A 159 -7.94 -22.68 -11.72
CA ALA A 159 -8.59 -22.62 -10.42
C ALA A 159 -9.61 -21.48 -10.31
N LEU A 160 -9.30 -20.29 -10.86
CA LEU A 160 -10.26 -19.19 -10.92
C LEU A 160 -11.45 -19.54 -11.81
N TRP A 161 -11.21 -20.11 -12.98
CA TRP A 161 -12.26 -20.57 -13.89
C TRP A 161 -13.20 -21.59 -13.24
N GLU A 162 -12.67 -22.60 -12.55
CA GLU A 162 -13.47 -23.58 -11.79
C GLU A 162 -14.29 -22.92 -10.69
N ALA A 163 -13.69 -21.97 -9.96
CA ALA A 163 -14.37 -21.22 -8.91
C ALA A 163 -15.53 -20.39 -9.48
N LEU A 164 -15.34 -19.71 -10.62
CA LEU A 164 -16.40 -18.93 -11.27
C LEU A 164 -17.58 -19.83 -11.70
N LEU A 165 -17.31 -20.99 -12.32
CA LEU A 165 -18.35 -21.94 -12.74
C LEU A 165 -19.09 -22.55 -11.54
N LEU A 166 -18.38 -22.87 -10.46
CA LEU A 166 -18.97 -23.52 -9.30
C LEU A 166 -19.73 -22.56 -8.39
N GLN A 167 -19.20 -21.36 -8.20
CA GLN A 167 -19.70 -20.40 -7.21
C GLN A 167 -20.66 -19.37 -7.80
N GLY A 168 -20.51 -19.00 -9.09
CA GLY A 168 -21.40 -18.07 -9.77
C GLY A 168 -22.89 -18.44 -9.64
N PRO A 169 -23.31 -19.67 -9.99
CA PRO A 169 -24.71 -20.09 -9.86
C PRO A 169 -25.23 -20.09 -8.42
N LYS A 170 -24.37 -20.36 -7.43
CA LYS A 170 -24.75 -20.29 -6.01
C LYS A 170 -24.95 -18.85 -5.57
N HIS A 171 -24.08 -17.95 -6.01
CA HIS A 171 -24.19 -16.52 -5.77
C HIS A 171 -25.53 -15.97 -6.28
N LEU A 172 -25.86 -16.24 -7.55
CA LEU A 172 -27.12 -15.80 -8.18
C LEU A 172 -28.35 -16.33 -7.43
N ARG A 173 -28.30 -17.58 -6.95
CA ARG A 173 -29.40 -18.19 -6.19
C ARG A 173 -29.62 -17.51 -4.84
N HIS A 174 -28.57 -17.34 -4.05
CA HIS A 174 -28.67 -16.72 -2.73
C HIS A 174 -29.02 -15.23 -2.82
N ALA A 175 -28.56 -14.53 -3.86
CA ALA A 175 -28.93 -13.15 -4.10
C ALA A 175 -30.43 -13.03 -4.44
N LYS A 176 -30.98 -13.96 -5.22
CA LYS A 176 -32.41 -14.04 -5.50
C LYS A 176 -33.23 -14.33 -4.22
N GLU A 177 -32.83 -15.31 -3.43
CA GLU A 177 -33.47 -15.66 -2.15
C GLU A 177 -33.46 -14.46 -1.18
N TRP A 178 -32.36 -13.71 -1.15
CA TRP A 178 -32.23 -12.49 -0.38
C TRP A 178 -33.20 -11.39 -0.85
N GLN A 179 -33.30 -11.16 -2.16
CA GLN A 179 -34.20 -10.17 -2.74
C GLN A 179 -35.68 -10.49 -2.47
N GLU A 180 -36.06 -11.77 -2.57
CA GLU A 180 -37.42 -12.23 -2.23
C GLU A 180 -37.72 -11.98 -0.74
N ALA A 181 -36.77 -12.29 0.15
CA ALA A 181 -36.93 -12.04 1.59
C ALA A 181 -37.06 -10.54 1.93
N LEU A 182 -36.36 -9.66 1.21
CA LEU A 182 -36.47 -8.21 1.40
C LEU A 182 -37.85 -7.68 0.96
N GLN A 183 -38.36 -8.16 -0.16
CA GLN A 183 -39.69 -7.79 -0.66
C GLN A 183 -40.80 -8.25 0.29
N GLU A 184 -40.69 -9.46 0.84
CA GLU A 184 -41.63 -9.98 1.85
C GLU A 184 -41.61 -9.11 3.12
N ARG A 185 -40.43 -8.71 3.61
CA ARG A 185 -40.30 -7.77 4.75
C ARG A 185 -40.97 -6.42 4.47
N GLN A 186 -40.73 -5.83 3.31
CA GLN A 186 -41.35 -4.56 2.91
C GLN A 186 -42.89 -4.66 2.81
N ALA A 187 -43.41 -5.83 2.42
CA ALA A 187 -44.86 -6.06 2.40
C ALA A 187 -45.46 -6.05 3.81
N ILE A 188 -44.79 -6.71 4.78
CA ILE A 188 -45.23 -6.69 6.19
C ILE A 188 -45.18 -5.28 6.76
N GLN A 189 -44.11 -4.52 6.51
CA GLN A 189 -43.99 -3.14 6.99
C GLN A 189 -45.11 -2.23 6.46
N ARG A 190 -45.44 -2.37 5.17
CA ARG A 190 -46.56 -1.65 4.56
C ARG A 190 -47.88 -2.03 5.22
N HIS A 191 -48.14 -3.32 5.40
CA HIS A 191 -49.35 -3.80 6.06
C HIS A 191 -49.50 -3.25 7.49
N GLN A 192 -48.42 -3.27 8.29
CA GLN A 192 -48.43 -2.72 9.65
C GLN A 192 -48.68 -1.21 9.68
N THR A 193 -48.14 -0.47 8.70
CA THR A 193 -48.37 0.97 8.55
C THR A 193 -49.83 1.27 8.23
N GLU A 194 -50.42 0.52 7.29
CA GLU A 194 -51.84 0.64 6.92
C GLU A 194 -52.77 0.33 8.10
N GLU A 195 -52.45 -0.70 8.88
CA GLU A 195 -53.20 -1.05 10.09
C GLU A 195 -53.09 0.01 11.18
N CYS A 196 -51.91 0.60 11.41
CA CYS A 196 -51.76 1.73 12.34
C CYS A 196 -52.58 2.95 11.91
N GLN A 197 -52.60 3.26 10.61
CA GLN A 197 -53.42 4.33 10.05
C GLN A 197 -54.92 4.04 10.18
N ARG A 198 -55.34 2.78 10.05
CA ARG A 198 -56.73 2.37 10.28
C ARG A 198 -57.13 2.61 11.74
N VAL A 199 -56.33 2.15 12.70
CA VAL A 199 -56.56 2.35 14.14
C VAL A 199 -56.64 3.84 14.50
N ALA A 200 -55.71 4.65 13.97
CA ALA A 200 -55.71 6.09 14.21
C ALA A 200 -56.99 6.77 13.71
N ARG A 201 -57.51 6.36 12.54
CA ARG A 201 -58.79 6.86 12.01
C ARG A 201 -59.98 6.48 12.87
N GLU A 202 -60.10 5.22 13.25
CA GLU A 202 -61.23 4.74 14.08
C GLU A 202 -61.24 5.41 15.47
N LEU A 203 -60.05 5.62 16.08
CA LEU A 203 -59.93 6.37 17.32
C LEU A 203 -60.32 7.85 17.14
N HIS A 204 -59.90 8.48 16.05
CA HIS A 204 -60.24 9.87 15.75
C HIS A 204 -61.75 10.05 15.54
N GLU A 205 -62.40 9.16 14.80
CA GLU A 205 -63.86 9.16 14.61
C GLU A 205 -64.61 8.97 15.93
N THR A 206 -64.14 8.06 16.78
CA THR A 206 -64.75 7.79 18.09
C THR A 206 -64.57 8.97 19.05
N ALA A 207 -63.41 9.63 19.04
CA ALA A 207 -63.18 10.85 19.79
C ALA A 207 -64.03 12.02 19.28
N GLY A 208 -64.21 12.14 17.96
CA GLY A 208 -65.11 13.11 17.35
C GLY A 208 -66.56 12.90 17.79
N PHE A 209 -67.03 11.65 17.87
CA PHE A 209 -68.36 11.33 18.39
C PHE A 209 -68.51 11.76 19.86
N PHE A 210 -67.50 11.55 20.70
CA PHE A 210 -67.50 12.02 22.09
C PHE A 210 -67.63 13.54 22.16
N VAL A 211 -66.84 14.30 21.40
CA VAL A 211 -66.89 15.77 21.39
C VAL A 211 -68.28 16.26 20.96
N ALA A 212 -68.83 15.69 19.88
CA ALA A 212 -70.17 16.04 19.40
C ALA A 212 -71.26 15.79 20.45
N GLN A 213 -71.19 14.65 21.18
CA GLN A 213 -72.14 14.34 22.25
C GLN A 213 -72.06 15.33 23.42
N VAL A 214 -70.85 15.74 23.82
CA VAL A 214 -70.66 16.73 24.90
C VAL A 214 -71.13 18.12 24.47
N GLU A 215 -70.87 18.53 23.23
CA GLU A 215 -71.32 19.81 22.70
C GLU A 215 -72.84 19.90 22.59
N GLU A 216 -73.49 18.85 22.07
CA GLU A 216 -74.95 18.76 21.93
C GLU A 216 -75.67 18.90 23.29
N HIS A 217 -75.06 18.40 24.37
CA HIS A 217 -75.64 18.40 25.71
C HIS A 217 -75.07 19.50 26.62
N SER A 218 -74.27 20.43 26.09
CA SER A 218 -73.62 21.50 26.87
C SER A 218 -74.60 22.46 27.59
N GLY A 219 -75.85 22.53 27.11
CA GLY A 219 -76.94 23.30 27.75
C GLY A 219 -77.82 22.49 28.73
N ALA A 220 -77.53 21.21 28.94
CA ALA A 220 -78.32 20.34 29.82
C ALA A 220 -77.97 20.53 31.31
N GLU A 221 -78.87 20.11 32.20
CA GLU A 221 -78.60 20.06 33.63
C GLU A 221 -77.42 19.10 33.94
N TRP A 222 -76.62 19.45 34.94
CA TRP A 222 -75.40 18.72 35.33
C TRP A 222 -75.53 17.18 35.37
N PRO A 223 -76.60 16.59 35.93
CA PRO A 223 -76.75 15.14 35.98
C PRO A 223 -76.81 14.48 34.58
N GLU A 224 -77.46 15.14 33.62
CA GLU A 224 -77.61 14.60 32.27
C GLU A 224 -76.33 14.74 31.46
N LEU A 225 -75.66 15.90 31.57
CA LEU A 225 -74.34 16.10 30.96
C LEU A 225 -73.31 15.09 31.49
N ALA A 226 -73.31 14.83 32.81
CA ALA A 226 -72.43 13.84 33.42
C ALA A 226 -72.73 12.42 32.91
N ARG A 227 -74.00 12.04 32.78
CA ARG A 227 -74.42 10.74 32.24
C ARG A 227 -73.96 10.53 30.80
N VAL A 228 -74.23 11.50 29.91
CA VAL A 228 -73.87 11.44 28.49
C VAL A 228 -72.35 11.44 28.29
N THR A 229 -71.63 12.26 29.07
CA THR A 229 -70.16 12.27 29.06
C THR A 229 -69.61 10.91 29.47
N GLN A 230 -70.15 10.30 30.53
CA GLN A 230 -69.68 9.01 31.04
C GLN A 230 -69.97 7.86 30.06
N GLU A 231 -71.15 7.82 29.44
CA GLU A 231 -71.49 6.81 28.42
C GLU A 231 -70.61 6.94 27.16
N SER A 232 -70.38 8.18 26.71
CA SER A 232 -69.54 8.45 25.54
C SER A 232 -68.07 8.10 25.81
N LEU A 233 -67.57 8.39 27.01
CA LEU A 233 -66.20 8.06 27.43
C LEU A 233 -66.01 6.55 27.57
N TRP A 234 -67.01 5.83 28.09
CA TRP A 234 -67.00 4.37 28.15
C TRP A 234 -66.93 3.74 26.75
N ARG A 235 -67.64 4.33 25.77
CA ARG A 235 -67.60 3.88 24.37
C ARG A 235 -66.22 4.09 23.74
N VAL A 236 -65.59 5.24 23.96
CA VAL A 236 -64.19 5.49 23.55
C VAL A 236 -63.26 4.45 24.18
N GLN A 237 -63.43 4.16 25.47
CA GLN A 237 -62.59 3.21 26.19
C GLN A 237 -62.75 1.77 25.66
N GLN A 238 -63.98 1.35 25.32
CA GLN A 238 -64.24 0.05 24.70
C GLN A 238 -63.59 -0.08 23.33
N VAL A 239 -63.83 0.89 22.43
CA VAL A 239 -63.25 0.87 21.08
C VAL A 239 -61.72 0.89 21.14
N ALA A 240 -61.13 1.72 22.01
CA ALA A 240 -59.69 1.73 22.21
C ALA A 240 -59.16 0.39 22.76
N GLY A 241 -59.89 -0.24 23.69
CA GLY A 241 -59.55 -1.57 24.23
C GLY A 241 -59.55 -2.65 23.17
N ASP A 242 -60.60 -2.74 22.36
CA ASP A 242 -60.74 -3.73 21.29
C ASP A 242 -59.68 -3.54 20.20
N LEU A 243 -59.41 -2.29 19.81
CA LEU A 243 -58.38 -1.96 18.82
C LEU A 243 -56.97 -2.31 19.31
N LEU A 244 -56.65 -2.01 20.57
CA LEU A 244 -55.36 -2.34 21.16
C LEU A 244 -55.15 -3.85 21.31
N GLN A 245 -56.21 -4.60 21.67
CA GLN A 245 -56.14 -6.05 21.79
C GLN A 245 -55.93 -6.73 20.42
N ASN A 246 -56.68 -6.31 19.39
CA ASN A 246 -56.50 -6.81 18.03
C ASN A 246 -55.12 -6.44 17.46
N GLN A 247 -54.62 -5.23 17.74
CA GLN A 247 -53.27 -4.83 17.35
C GLN A 247 -52.20 -5.67 18.03
N LYS A 248 -52.36 -5.99 19.31
CA LYS A 248 -51.40 -6.83 20.04
C LYS A 248 -51.21 -8.20 19.38
N GLU A 249 -52.28 -8.83 18.92
CA GLU A 249 -52.22 -10.12 18.22
C GLU A 249 -51.57 -9.98 16.83
N CYS A 250 -51.94 -8.94 16.08
CA CYS A 250 -51.35 -8.63 14.78
C CYS A 250 -49.83 -8.36 14.87
N TRP A 251 -49.40 -7.60 15.89
CA TRP A 251 -47.99 -7.28 16.13
C TRP A 251 -47.20 -8.51 16.57
N SER A 252 -47.80 -9.41 17.37
CA SER A 252 -47.14 -10.65 17.77
C SER A 252 -46.81 -11.52 16.57
N GLN A 253 -47.78 -11.71 15.66
CA GLN A 253 -47.54 -12.49 14.44
C GLN A 253 -46.53 -11.80 13.51
N ALA A 254 -46.65 -10.49 13.34
CA ALA A 254 -45.71 -9.74 12.52
C ALA A 254 -44.28 -9.83 13.06
N MET A 255 -44.09 -9.79 14.39
CA MET A 255 -42.78 -9.92 15.02
C MET A 255 -42.17 -11.32 14.83
N GLU A 256 -42.97 -12.38 14.94
CA GLU A 256 -42.51 -13.75 14.63
C GLU A 256 -42.07 -13.89 13.17
N ASP A 257 -42.85 -13.34 12.25
CA ASP A 257 -42.49 -13.31 10.83
C ASP A 257 -41.19 -12.51 10.62
N TYR A 258 -41.06 -11.33 11.24
CA TYR A 258 -39.86 -10.49 11.19
C TYR A 258 -38.60 -11.21 11.69
N GLU A 259 -38.69 -11.97 12.78
CA GLU A 259 -37.57 -12.76 13.31
C GLU A 259 -37.18 -13.89 12.35
N ALA A 260 -38.16 -14.60 11.78
CA ALA A 260 -37.92 -15.62 10.76
C ALA A 260 -37.24 -15.03 9.51
N PHE A 261 -37.65 -13.82 9.10
CA PHE A 261 -37.02 -13.08 8.01
C PHE A 261 -35.59 -12.66 8.32
N ALA A 262 -35.34 -12.10 9.50
CA ALA A 262 -34.00 -11.71 9.92
C ALA A 262 -33.03 -12.90 9.90
N SER A 263 -33.50 -14.08 10.32
CA SER A 263 -32.74 -15.33 10.25
C SER A 263 -32.44 -15.77 8.81
N ARG A 264 -33.45 -15.78 7.91
CA ARG A 264 -33.27 -16.10 6.48
C ARG A 264 -32.29 -15.15 5.79
N VAL A 265 -32.43 -13.84 6.01
CA VAL A 265 -31.55 -12.80 5.45
C VAL A 265 -30.12 -12.97 5.96
N SER A 266 -29.94 -13.23 7.26
CA SER A 266 -28.62 -13.46 7.85
C SER A 266 -27.93 -14.70 7.27
N SER A 267 -28.68 -15.79 7.06
CA SER A 267 -28.18 -17.02 6.43
C SER A 267 -27.79 -16.82 4.96
N CYS A 268 -28.61 -16.11 4.18
CA CYS A 268 -28.31 -15.78 2.79
C CYS A 268 -27.06 -14.90 2.70
N ARG A 269 -26.94 -13.90 3.58
CA ARG A 269 -25.76 -13.02 3.67
C ARG A 269 -24.48 -13.80 3.97
N ALA A 270 -24.52 -14.71 4.95
CA ALA A 270 -23.37 -15.55 5.27
C ALA A 270 -22.96 -16.44 4.08
N SER A 271 -23.95 -17.00 3.36
CA SER A 271 -23.71 -17.84 2.18
C SER A 271 -23.12 -17.04 1.00
N LEU A 272 -23.62 -15.83 0.76
CA LEU A 272 -23.09 -14.89 -0.24
C LEU A 272 -21.64 -14.50 0.07
N GLN A 273 -21.34 -14.17 1.33
CA GLN A 273 -19.98 -13.86 1.78
C GLN A 273 -19.03 -15.04 1.60
N GLU A 274 -19.45 -16.26 1.90
CA GLU A 274 -18.61 -17.45 1.74
C GLU A 274 -18.29 -17.72 0.25
N VAL A 275 -19.30 -17.65 -0.61
CA VAL A 275 -19.15 -17.78 -2.07
C VAL A 275 -18.13 -16.76 -2.59
N ARG A 276 -18.27 -15.49 -2.21
CA ARG A 276 -17.35 -14.42 -2.61
C ARG A 276 -15.93 -14.64 -2.08
N ARG A 277 -15.79 -15.04 -0.82
CA ARG A 277 -14.49 -15.37 -0.22
C ARG A 277 -13.76 -16.45 -1.01
N GLN A 278 -14.49 -17.46 -1.50
CA GLN A 278 -13.90 -18.53 -2.32
C GLN A 278 -13.41 -18.00 -3.67
N VAL A 279 -14.21 -17.21 -4.38
CA VAL A 279 -13.80 -16.61 -5.67
C VAL A 279 -12.64 -15.64 -5.48
N ARG A 280 -12.69 -14.78 -4.46
CA ARG A 280 -11.64 -13.79 -4.15
C ARG A 280 -10.29 -14.43 -3.87
N ARG A 281 -10.25 -15.57 -3.17
CA ARG A 281 -9.00 -16.31 -2.95
C ARG A 281 -8.35 -16.74 -4.26
N HIS A 282 -9.14 -17.22 -5.21
CA HIS A 282 -8.63 -17.66 -6.51
C HIS A 282 -8.29 -16.47 -7.43
N GLU A 283 -9.07 -15.39 -7.37
CA GLU A 283 -8.78 -14.14 -8.06
C GLU A 283 -7.43 -13.57 -7.58
N GLN A 284 -7.22 -13.42 -6.28
CA GLN A 284 -5.97 -12.90 -5.72
C GLN A 284 -4.76 -13.78 -6.07
N ALA A 285 -4.93 -15.10 -6.01
CA ALA A 285 -3.88 -16.04 -6.42
C ALA A 285 -3.54 -15.88 -7.92
N PHE A 286 -4.55 -15.69 -8.77
CA PHE A 286 -4.34 -15.44 -10.19
C PHE A 286 -3.72 -14.07 -10.45
N SER A 287 -4.17 -13.01 -9.78
CA SER A 287 -3.59 -11.67 -9.86
C SER A 287 -2.11 -11.64 -9.48
N GLN A 288 -1.71 -12.35 -8.44
CA GLN A 288 -0.29 -12.47 -8.05
C GLN A 288 0.53 -13.25 -9.10
N ALA A 289 -0.03 -14.36 -9.63
CA ALA A 289 0.61 -15.12 -10.69
C ALA A 289 0.74 -14.29 -11.98
N ALA A 290 -0.28 -13.51 -12.32
CA ALA A 290 -0.31 -12.58 -13.43
C ALA A 290 0.75 -11.49 -13.33
N GLN A 291 0.92 -10.88 -12.16
CA GLN A 291 1.96 -9.86 -11.93
C GLN A 291 3.36 -10.43 -12.17
N ARG A 292 3.68 -11.57 -11.55
CA ARG A 292 4.97 -12.26 -11.72
C ARG A 292 5.21 -12.68 -13.16
N PHE A 293 4.18 -13.25 -13.80
CA PHE A 293 4.24 -13.63 -15.20
C PHE A 293 4.50 -12.41 -16.10
N THR A 294 3.80 -11.30 -15.87
CA THR A 294 3.93 -10.08 -16.68
C THR A 294 5.33 -9.48 -16.55
N GLU A 295 5.93 -9.51 -15.36
CA GLU A 295 7.32 -9.07 -15.16
C GLU A 295 8.32 -9.90 -16.00
N VAL A 296 8.21 -11.24 -15.95
CA VAL A 296 9.07 -12.14 -16.73
C VAL A 296 8.77 -12.04 -18.23
N ALA A 297 7.50 -11.94 -18.60
CA ALA A 297 7.04 -11.79 -19.97
C ALA A 297 7.55 -10.49 -20.61
N ASN A 298 7.53 -9.37 -19.88
CA ASN A 298 8.06 -8.09 -20.35
C ASN A 298 9.58 -8.16 -20.61
N GLN A 299 10.32 -8.87 -19.75
CA GLN A 299 11.76 -9.11 -19.97
C GLN A 299 12.00 -9.97 -21.22
N LEU A 300 11.15 -10.96 -21.47
CA LEU A 300 11.24 -11.79 -22.67
C LEU A 300 10.83 -11.03 -23.95
N VAL A 301 9.82 -10.16 -23.92
CA VAL A 301 9.39 -9.36 -25.10
C VAL A 301 10.44 -8.34 -25.52
N ALA A 302 11.05 -7.66 -24.55
CA ALA A 302 12.19 -6.77 -24.83
C ALA A 302 13.35 -7.53 -25.49
N TRP A 303 13.47 -8.84 -25.20
CA TRP A 303 14.46 -9.71 -25.81
C TRP A 303 14.03 -10.27 -27.17
N THR A 304 12.77 -10.71 -27.34
CA THR A 304 12.27 -11.24 -28.62
C THR A 304 12.35 -10.19 -29.72
N SER A 305 11.99 -8.94 -29.42
CA SER A 305 12.07 -7.82 -30.37
C SER A 305 13.48 -7.56 -30.91
N VAL A 306 14.54 -7.93 -30.18
CA VAL A 306 15.95 -7.80 -30.62
C VAL A 306 16.49 -9.09 -31.22
N LEU A 307 16.07 -10.25 -30.71
CA LEU A 307 16.59 -11.55 -31.10
C LEU A 307 15.92 -12.09 -32.37
N VAL A 308 14.59 -12.00 -32.46
CA VAL A 308 13.81 -12.57 -33.56
C VAL A 308 14.26 -12.03 -34.93
N PRO A 309 14.49 -10.71 -35.11
CA PRO A 309 15.04 -10.20 -36.36
C PRO A 309 16.41 -10.80 -36.71
N LYS A 310 17.31 -10.93 -35.72
CA LYS A 310 18.66 -11.50 -35.94
C LYS A 310 18.59 -12.99 -36.32
N LEU A 311 17.76 -13.76 -35.63
CA LEU A 311 17.56 -15.18 -35.94
C LEU A 311 16.96 -15.38 -37.33
N ARG A 312 15.99 -14.55 -37.74
CA ARG A 312 15.40 -14.62 -39.09
C ARG A 312 16.43 -14.31 -40.18
N VAL A 313 17.29 -13.32 -39.98
CA VAL A 313 18.35 -13.01 -40.95
C VAL A 313 19.38 -14.14 -41.01
N LEU A 314 19.76 -14.72 -39.86
CA LEU A 314 20.68 -15.86 -39.81
C LEU A 314 20.08 -17.14 -40.41
N GLU A 315 18.78 -17.36 -40.24
CA GLU A 315 18.04 -18.46 -40.89
C GLU A 315 18.01 -18.27 -42.42
N ALA A 316 17.76 -17.04 -42.89
CA ALA A 316 17.78 -16.72 -44.32
C ALA A 316 19.19 -16.82 -44.93
N LYS A 317 20.24 -16.58 -44.14
CA LYS A 317 21.67 -16.65 -44.52
C LYS A 317 22.37 -17.92 -44.03
N ARG A 318 21.60 -18.98 -43.80
CA ARG A 318 22.09 -20.25 -43.24
C ARG A 318 23.13 -20.93 -44.15
N ALA A 319 23.01 -20.78 -45.47
CA ALA A 319 23.96 -21.36 -46.42
C ALA A 319 25.32 -20.66 -46.33
N GLU A 320 25.31 -19.33 -46.29
CA GLU A 320 26.50 -18.48 -46.19
C GLU A 320 27.18 -18.64 -44.81
N LEU A 321 26.42 -18.79 -43.73
CA LEU A 321 26.97 -19.12 -42.40
C LEU A 321 27.69 -20.48 -42.40
N ARG A 322 27.12 -21.50 -43.05
CA ARG A 322 27.74 -22.81 -43.18
C ARG A 322 29.03 -22.75 -44.00
N GLU A 323 29.00 -22.04 -45.12
CA GLU A 323 30.17 -21.86 -45.97
C GLU A 323 31.31 -21.14 -45.25
N ALA A 324 31.02 -20.06 -44.52
CA ALA A 324 32.02 -19.33 -43.74
C ALA A 324 32.69 -20.22 -42.67
N LEU A 325 31.93 -21.06 -41.97
CA LEU A 325 32.48 -21.96 -40.95
C LEU A 325 33.31 -23.11 -41.53
N GLU A 326 32.91 -23.68 -42.67
CA GLU A 326 33.70 -24.70 -43.35
C GLU A 326 35.01 -24.11 -43.90
N LEU A 327 34.96 -22.92 -44.51
CA LEU A 327 36.16 -22.23 -45.00
C LEU A 327 37.10 -21.86 -43.86
N ARG A 328 36.60 -21.41 -42.70
CA ARG A 328 37.41 -21.15 -41.50
C ARG A 328 38.13 -22.38 -40.97
N LYS A 329 37.54 -23.57 -41.09
CA LYS A 329 38.21 -24.83 -40.71
C LYS A 329 39.24 -25.28 -41.75
N ARG A 330 38.99 -25.02 -43.03
CA ARG A 330 39.84 -25.46 -44.15
C ARG A 330 41.04 -24.55 -44.40
N LEU A 331 40.94 -23.24 -44.16
CA LEU A 331 42.02 -22.27 -44.43
C LEU A 331 43.35 -22.64 -43.73
N PRO A 332 43.37 -22.94 -42.41
CA PRO A 332 44.62 -23.30 -41.73
C PRO A 332 45.21 -24.63 -42.21
N LEU A 333 44.39 -25.52 -42.77
CA LEU A 333 44.87 -26.76 -43.38
C LEU A 333 45.50 -26.50 -44.74
N LEU A 334 44.88 -25.64 -45.57
CA LEU A 334 45.42 -25.22 -46.86
C LEU A 334 46.73 -24.42 -46.69
N GLU A 335 46.83 -23.56 -45.68
CA GLU A 335 48.08 -22.85 -45.32
C GLU A 335 49.20 -23.85 -44.99
N ARG A 336 48.92 -24.89 -44.21
CA ARG A 336 49.90 -25.95 -43.90
C ARG A 336 50.28 -26.77 -45.13
N GLU A 337 49.30 -27.13 -45.97
CA GLU A 337 49.53 -27.84 -47.23
C GLU A 337 50.40 -27.00 -48.19
N HIS A 338 50.17 -25.68 -48.24
CA HIS A 338 50.96 -24.72 -49.01
C HIS A 338 52.39 -24.59 -48.47
N MET A 339 52.58 -24.38 -47.16
CA MET A 339 53.91 -24.34 -46.54
C MET A 339 54.72 -25.60 -46.84
N HIS A 340 54.09 -26.79 -46.75
CA HIS A 340 54.75 -28.04 -47.12
C HIS A 340 55.14 -28.11 -48.60
N ALA A 341 54.31 -27.56 -49.50
CA ALA A 341 54.62 -27.50 -50.92
C ALA A 341 55.77 -26.50 -51.22
N GLU A 342 55.87 -25.39 -50.47
CA GLU A 342 56.99 -24.46 -50.54
C GLU A 342 58.30 -25.10 -50.02
N ASP A 343 58.26 -25.83 -48.90
CA ASP A 343 59.40 -26.59 -48.39
C ASP A 343 59.89 -27.66 -49.39
N GLU A 344 58.95 -28.36 -50.04
CA GLU A 344 59.24 -29.33 -51.11
C GLU A 344 59.92 -28.65 -52.32
N LEU A 345 59.46 -27.45 -52.70
CA LEU A 345 60.04 -26.65 -53.78
C LEU A 345 61.46 -26.21 -53.42
N ASP A 346 61.69 -25.68 -52.23
CA ASP A 346 63.02 -25.27 -51.76
C ASP A 346 64.00 -26.45 -51.69
N THR A 347 63.51 -27.61 -51.26
CA THR A 347 64.28 -28.85 -51.26
C THR A 347 64.65 -29.27 -52.69
N ALA A 348 63.69 -29.25 -53.61
CA ALA A 348 63.93 -29.59 -55.02
C ALA A 348 64.92 -28.62 -55.70
N GLN A 349 64.81 -27.31 -55.41
CA GLN A 349 65.74 -26.29 -55.91
C GLN A 349 67.15 -26.49 -55.35
N THR A 350 67.26 -26.84 -54.08
CA THR A 350 68.54 -27.12 -53.42
C THR A 350 69.22 -28.34 -54.04
N GLU A 351 68.47 -29.42 -54.30
CA GLU A 351 68.99 -30.61 -54.99
C GLU A 351 69.40 -30.33 -56.43
N LEU A 352 68.62 -29.52 -57.18
CA LEU A 352 68.99 -29.08 -58.52
C LEU A 352 70.31 -28.27 -58.51
N ARG A 353 70.48 -27.34 -57.55
CA ARG A 353 71.73 -26.58 -57.38
C ARG A 353 72.91 -27.49 -57.05
N LYS A 354 72.72 -28.49 -56.17
CA LYS A 354 73.76 -29.50 -55.86
C LYS A 354 74.13 -30.31 -57.10
N GLN A 355 73.16 -30.72 -57.90
CA GLN A 355 73.40 -31.50 -59.11
C GLN A 355 74.11 -30.70 -60.20
N LYS A 356 73.71 -29.44 -60.44
CA LYS A 356 74.41 -28.52 -61.35
C LYS A 356 75.87 -28.29 -60.94
N ARG A 357 76.15 -28.18 -59.63
CA ARG A 357 77.54 -28.11 -59.11
C ARG A 357 78.33 -29.41 -59.34
N ARG A 358 77.71 -30.58 -59.13
CA ARG A 358 78.32 -31.89 -59.38
C ARG A 358 78.64 -32.10 -60.86
N GLN A 359 77.74 -31.70 -61.75
CA GLN A 359 77.91 -31.80 -63.20
C GLN A 359 78.96 -30.83 -63.73
N ALA A 360 79.00 -29.58 -63.26
CA ALA A 360 80.09 -28.64 -63.55
C ALA A 360 81.46 -29.18 -63.09
N SER A 361 81.49 -29.99 -62.03
CA SER A 361 82.70 -30.65 -61.54
C SER A 361 83.07 -31.90 -62.36
N SER A 362 82.09 -32.67 -62.84
CA SER A 362 82.29 -33.87 -63.68
C SER A 362 82.65 -33.52 -65.14
N GLN A 363 82.10 -32.43 -65.71
CA GLN A 363 82.53 -31.88 -67.01
C GLN A 363 84.00 -31.46 -67.02
N ARG A 364 84.54 -30.99 -65.88
CA ARG A 364 85.98 -30.70 -65.71
C ARG A 364 86.86 -31.96 -65.64
N ARG A 365 86.28 -33.14 -65.41
CA ARG A 365 87.00 -34.43 -65.26
C ARG A 365 86.88 -35.37 -66.47
N GLY A 366 86.08 -35.03 -67.49
CA GLY A 366 86.01 -35.80 -68.74
C GLY A 366 85.24 -37.13 -68.66
N GLU A 367 84.30 -37.28 -67.71
CA GLU A 367 83.46 -38.48 -67.57
C GLU A 367 82.18 -38.39 -68.43
N ALA A 368 81.70 -39.54 -68.93
CA ALA A 368 80.57 -39.63 -69.85
C ALA A 368 79.29 -38.98 -69.29
N ALA A 369 78.81 -37.94 -69.98
CA ALA A 369 77.87 -36.96 -69.44
C ALA A 369 76.39 -37.39 -69.41
N THR A 370 76.02 -38.50 -70.06
CA THR A 370 74.61 -38.85 -70.32
C THR A 370 73.79 -39.10 -69.06
N ALA A 371 74.35 -39.79 -68.04
CA ALA A 371 73.64 -40.05 -66.78
C ALA A 371 73.46 -38.79 -65.92
N GLY A 372 74.42 -37.86 -65.99
CA GLY A 372 74.36 -36.56 -65.30
C GLY A 372 73.25 -35.67 -65.86
N TYR A 373 73.11 -35.61 -67.19
CA TYR A 373 72.03 -34.90 -67.87
C TYR A 373 70.65 -35.46 -67.56
N ILE A 374 70.49 -36.80 -67.46
CA ILE A 374 69.21 -37.42 -67.09
C ILE A 374 68.80 -37.05 -65.66
N LEU A 375 69.74 -37.06 -64.71
CA LEU A 375 69.47 -36.71 -63.31
C LEU A 375 69.22 -35.19 -63.13
N GLU A 376 69.96 -34.34 -63.85
CA GLU A 376 69.69 -32.90 -63.89
C GLU A 376 68.27 -32.65 -64.42
N HIS A 377 67.89 -33.28 -65.55
CA HIS A 377 66.56 -33.17 -66.12
C HIS A 377 65.46 -33.68 -65.17
N GLN A 378 65.70 -34.77 -64.44
CA GLN A 378 64.78 -35.25 -63.41
C GLN A 378 64.64 -34.27 -62.23
N CYS A 379 65.73 -33.62 -61.80
CA CYS A 379 65.66 -32.56 -60.78
C CYS A 379 64.91 -31.33 -61.30
N GLU A 380 65.08 -30.95 -62.57
CA GLU A 380 64.34 -29.84 -63.19
C GLU A 380 62.84 -30.16 -63.27
N LEU A 381 62.46 -31.39 -63.65
CA LEU A 381 61.07 -31.84 -63.63
C LEU A 381 60.47 -31.84 -62.21
N ARG A 382 61.25 -32.21 -61.19
CA ARG A 382 60.81 -32.15 -59.79
C ARG A 382 60.60 -30.71 -59.30
N VAL A 383 61.49 -29.79 -59.67
CA VAL A 383 61.31 -28.35 -59.39
C VAL A 383 60.06 -27.83 -60.10
N ALA A 384 59.86 -28.15 -61.38
CA ALA A 384 58.68 -27.73 -62.14
C ALA A 384 57.38 -28.29 -61.54
N HIS A 385 57.38 -29.54 -61.09
CA HIS A 385 56.21 -30.16 -60.44
C HIS A 385 55.93 -29.57 -59.06
N ALA A 386 56.96 -29.39 -58.22
CA ALA A 386 56.81 -28.78 -56.90
C ALA A 386 56.36 -27.31 -57.01
N GLN A 387 56.90 -26.58 -57.98
CA GLN A 387 56.49 -25.20 -58.26
C GLN A 387 55.03 -25.13 -58.70
N LYS A 388 54.62 -25.98 -59.65
CA LYS A 388 53.21 -26.04 -60.09
C LYS A 388 52.26 -26.40 -58.95
N ARG A 389 52.67 -27.26 -58.03
CA ARG A 389 51.88 -27.63 -56.84
C ARG A 389 51.77 -26.49 -55.84
N ALA A 390 52.87 -25.78 -55.55
CA ALA A 390 52.87 -24.60 -54.68
C ALA A 390 52.00 -23.47 -55.27
N GLU A 391 52.16 -23.18 -56.57
CA GLU A 391 51.33 -22.19 -57.28
C GLU A 391 49.84 -22.56 -57.27
N ALA A 392 49.50 -23.84 -57.49
CA ALA A 392 48.10 -24.31 -57.45
C ALA A 392 47.49 -24.18 -56.04
N LEU A 393 48.24 -24.52 -54.99
CA LEU A 393 47.79 -24.35 -53.60
C LEU A 393 47.69 -22.88 -53.19
N GLN A 394 48.57 -22.02 -53.72
CA GLN A 394 48.50 -20.57 -53.50
C GLN A 394 47.24 -19.98 -54.15
N GLU A 395 46.87 -20.44 -55.34
CA GLU A 395 45.64 -20.03 -56.01
C GLU A 395 44.40 -20.53 -55.28
N GLU A 396 44.40 -21.79 -54.81
CA GLU A 396 43.32 -22.36 -53.99
C GLU A 396 43.16 -21.61 -52.66
N LEU A 397 44.25 -21.21 -52.02
CA LEU A 397 44.25 -20.42 -50.79
C LEU A 397 43.66 -19.03 -51.03
N ARG A 398 44.08 -18.33 -52.09
CA ARG A 398 43.50 -17.03 -52.48
C ARG A 398 42.01 -17.14 -52.84
N ASP A 399 41.59 -18.24 -53.47
CA ASP A 399 40.18 -18.48 -53.77
C ASP A 399 39.36 -18.72 -52.50
N ALA A 400 39.86 -19.55 -51.58
CA ALA A 400 39.25 -19.81 -50.28
C ALA A 400 39.15 -18.53 -49.42
N GLU A 401 40.18 -17.68 -49.42
CA GLU A 401 40.17 -16.38 -48.73
C GLU A 401 39.11 -15.44 -49.32
N ARG A 402 39.03 -15.32 -50.66
CA ARG A 402 38.00 -14.50 -51.32
C ARG A 402 36.59 -14.98 -51.02
N ARG A 403 36.38 -16.30 -51.03
CA ARG A 403 35.07 -16.91 -50.70
C ARG A 403 34.72 -16.70 -49.24
N LEU A 404 35.68 -16.80 -48.32
CA LEU A 404 35.48 -16.51 -46.91
C LEU A 404 35.10 -15.04 -46.69
N GLN A 405 35.82 -14.11 -47.31
CA GLN A 405 35.50 -12.68 -47.27
C GLN A 405 34.11 -12.38 -47.84
N GLY A 406 33.74 -13.01 -48.95
CA GLY A 406 32.40 -12.89 -49.55
C GLY A 406 31.29 -13.42 -48.64
N ALA A 407 31.50 -14.59 -48.03
CA ALA A 407 30.56 -15.18 -47.09
C ALA A 407 30.42 -14.33 -45.82
N GLU A 408 31.52 -13.88 -45.22
CA GLU A 408 31.52 -13.03 -44.02
C GLU A 408 30.91 -11.64 -44.29
N ALA A 409 31.16 -11.03 -45.45
CA ALA A 409 30.55 -9.76 -45.84
C ALA A 409 29.03 -9.86 -46.05
N SER A 410 28.52 -11.04 -46.38
CA SER A 410 27.09 -11.29 -46.55
C SER A 410 26.34 -11.55 -45.23
N LEU A 411 27.08 -11.79 -44.14
CA LEU A 411 26.53 -12.05 -42.80
C LEU A 411 26.37 -10.72 -42.02
N PRO A 412 25.25 -10.53 -41.31
CA PRO A 412 24.98 -9.30 -40.56
C PRO A 412 25.79 -9.17 -39.25
N LEU A 413 26.64 -10.16 -38.91
CA LEU A 413 27.34 -10.29 -37.63
C LEU A 413 28.78 -10.74 -37.87
N GLN A 414 29.73 -10.21 -37.08
CA GLN A 414 31.12 -10.68 -37.12
C GLN A 414 31.25 -12.03 -36.42
N LEU A 415 31.99 -12.97 -37.00
CA LEU A 415 32.22 -14.28 -36.40
C LEU A 415 33.47 -14.21 -35.50
N ASN A 416 33.32 -14.41 -34.18
CA ASN A 416 34.47 -14.36 -33.25
C ASN A 416 35.43 -15.55 -33.44
N HIS A 417 36.71 -15.31 -33.14
CA HIS A 417 37.79 -16.29 -33.22
C HIS A 417 37.92 -17.00 -31.87
N GLN A 418 37.37 -18.20 -31.70
CA GLN A 418 37.71 -19.06 -30.57
C GLN A 418 38.51 -20.26 -31.06
N ALA A 419 39.81 -20.24 -30.79
CA ALA A 419 40.66 -21.42 -30.88
C ALA A 419 40.19 -22.45 -29.85
N SER A 420 39.89 -23.67 -30.31
CA SER A 420 39.59 -24.82 -29.46
C SER A 420 40.81 -25.19 -28.61
N GLY A 421 40.56 -25.51 -27.34
CA GLY A 421 41.56 -25.44 -26.27
C GLY A 421 42.57 -26.57 -26.16
N THR A 422 43.63 -26.31 -25.39
CA THR A 422 44.28 -27.27 -24.50
C THR A 422 44.71 -26.55 -23.22
N ALA A 423 44.38 -27.14 -22.07
CA ALA A 423 44.87 -26.69 -20.78
C ALA A 423 46.36 -27.02 -20.64
N SER A 424 47.22 -26.02 -20.51
CA SER A 424 48.55 -26.14 -19.91
C SER A 424 49.05 -24.77 -19.43
N SER A 425 49.83 -24.82 -18.36
CA SER A 425 50.29 -23.76 -17.48
C SER A 425 51.22 -22.70 -18.08
N ALA A 426 50.85 -21.42 -17.88
CA ALA A 426 51.67 -20.19 -17.75
C ALA A 426 52.58 -19.72 -18.92
N PRO A 427 53.03 -18.43 -18.95
CA PRO A 427 52.50 -17.21 -18.35
C PRO A 427 51.98 -16.20 -19.39
N VAL A 428 51.22 -15.24 -18.86
CA VAL A 428 50.76 -14.01 -19.50
C VAL A 428 51.94 -13.24 -20.11
N ASP A 429 52.00 -13.12 -21.43
CA ASP A 429 52.59 -11.97 -22.14
C ASP A 429 52.38 -12.13 -23.64
N SER A 430 51.42 -11.37 -24.20
CA SER A 430 51.38 -10.83 -25.57
C SER A 430 49.94 -10.49 -26.00
N LEU A 431 49.39 -9.42 -25.41
CA LEU A 431 48.43 -8.60 -26.14
C LEU A 431 49.26 -7.58 -26.92
N THR A 432 49.17 -7.64 -28.24
CA THR A 432 49.77 -6.67 -29.17
C THR A 432 49.21 -5.28 -28.88
N VAL A 433 50.00 -4.47 -28.17
CA VAL A 433 49.75 -3.05 -27.91
C VAL A 433 50.29 -2.24 -29.08
N ASP A 434 49.46 -1.34 -29.59
CA ASP A 434 49.79 -0.35 -30.62
C ASP A 434 51.05 0.47 -30.23
N PRO A 435 52.11 0.53 -31.06
CA PRO A 435 53.41 1.09 -30.70
C PRO A 435 53.45 2.62 -30.48
N HIS A 436 52.32 3.33 -30.57
CA HIS A 436 52.28 4.80 -30.51
C HIS A 436 51.81 5.43 -29.19
N LEU A 437 51.46 4.66 -28.15
CA LEU A 437 50.99 5.22 -26.87
C LEU A 437 52.12 5.57 -25.90
N THR A 438 52.08 6.80 -25.39
CA THR A 438 53.03 7.32 -24.38
C THR A 438 52.86 6.62 -23.03
N ASN A 439 53.88 6.70 -22.15
CA ASN A 439 53.84 6.04 -20.84
C ASN A 439 52.73 6.60 -19.92
N GLU A 440 52.33 7.86 -20.08
CA GLU A 440 51.22 8.49 -19.34
C GLU A 440 49.86 7.95 -19.79
N GLU A 441 49.65 7.75 -21.09
CA GLU A 441 48.41 7.16 -21.63
C GLU A 441 48.28 5.69 -21.24
N ARG A 442 49.40 4.96 -21.16
CA ARG A 442 49.45 3.58 -20.64
C ARG A 442 49.10 3.50 -19.14
N LEU A 443 49.49 4.51 -18.37
CA LEU A 443 49.15 4.60 -16.95
C LEU A 443 47.67 4.97 -16.74
N ALA A 444 47.16 5.91 -17.55
CA ALA A 444 45.76 6.34 -17.54
C ALA A 444 44.81 5.18 -17.90
N LEU A 445 45.17 4.37 -18.91
CA LEU A 445 44.37 3.21 -19.29
C LEU A 445 44.32 2.16 -18.17
N LYS A 446 45.46 1.88 -17.52
CA LYS A 446 45.53 0.97 -16.36
C LYS A 446 44.75 1.48 -15.14
N LEU A 447 44.78 2.80 -14.90
CA LEU A 447 44.00 3.45 -13.83
C LEU A 447 42.50 3.37 -14.10
N ALA A 448 42.06 3.59 -15.34
CA ALA A 448 40.66 3.45 -15.75
C ALA A 448 40.17 2.00 -15.60
N THR A 449 40.99 1.01 -15.97
CA THR A 449 40.64 -0.41 -15.80
C THR A 449 40.54 -0.82 -14.32
N LEU A 450 41.41 -0.26 -13.46
CA LEU A 450 41.35 -0.50 -12.01
C LEU A 450 40.16 0.18 -11.33
N GLN A 451 39.76 1.37 -11.77
CA GLN A 451 38.55 2.04 -11.28
C GLN A 451 37.29 1.28 -11.68
N GLN A 452 37.19 0.82 -12.93
CA GLN A 452 36.06 0.02 -13.38
C GLN A 452 35.92 -1.30 -12.60
N PHE A 453 37.05 -1.98 -12.33
CA PHE A 453 37.05 -3.18 -11.50
C PHE A 453 36.63 -2.91 -10.05
N HIS A 454 36.99 -1.75 -9.50
CA HIS A 454 36.57 -1.34 -8.15
C HIS A 454 35.05 -1.07 -8.08
N GLU A 455 34.49 -0.40 -9.10
CA GLU A 455 33.05 -0.14 -9.20
C GLU A 455 32.24 -1.44 -9.34
N GLU A 456 32.72 -2.41 -10.11
CA GLU A 456 32.10 -3.73 -10.23
C GLU A 456 32.12 -4.50 -8.90
N MET A 457 33.22 -4.43 -8.16
CA MET A 457 33.33 -5.06 -6.83
C MET A 457 32.42 -4.40 -5.78
N VAL A 458 32.24 -3.07 -5.84
CA VAL A 458 31.32 -2.33 -4.95
C VAL A 458 29.86 -2.66 -5.28
N ALA A 459 29.51 -2.85 -6.55
CA ALA A 459 28.17 -3.28 -6.97
C ALA A 459 27.83 -4.70 -6.48
N VAL A 460 28.78 -5.63 -6.57
CA VAL A 460 28.60 -7.01 -6.05
C VAL A 460 28.50 -7.04 -4.52
N ALA A 461 29.24 -6.17 -3.81
CA ALA A 461 29.17 -6.07 -2.35
C ALA A 461 27.83 -5.50 -1.86
N THR A 462 27.31 -4.47 -2.55
CA THR A 462 26.00 -3.87 -2.23
C THR A 462 24.84 -4.81 -2.53
N GLU A 463 24.91 -5.61 -3.59
CA GLU A 463 23.92 -6.65 -3.89
C GLU A 463 23.93 -7.78 -2.84
N SER A 464 25.12 -8.22 -2.40
CA SER A 464 25.27 -9.20 -1.32
C SER A 464 24.71 -8.69 0.01
N GLN A 465 24.88 -7.40 0.31
CA GLN A 465 24.38 -6.76 1.52
C GLN A 465 22.85 -6.61 1.50
N ALA A 466 22.26 -6.29 0.33
CA ALA A 466 20.80 -6.27 0.14
C ALA A 466 20.16 -7.65 0.25
N GLU A 467 20.83 -8.71 -0.24
CA GLU A 467 20.37 -10.08 -0.06
C GLU A 467 20.43 -10.52 1.42
N HIS A 468 21.45 -10.08 2.16
CA HIS A 468 21.58 -10.35 3.59
C HIS A 468 20.46 -9.69 4.40
N GLU A 469 20.14 -8.42 4.14
CA GLU A 469 19.01 -7.72 4.78
C GLU A 469 17.65 -8.33 4.43
N LYS A 470 17.46 -8.77 3.17
CA LYS A 470 16.26 -9.50 2.75
C LYS A 470 16.12 -10.82 3.49
N MET A 471 17.23 -11.50 3.80
CA MET A 471 17.24 -12.72 4.60
C MET A 471 16.88 -12.45 6.06
N LEU A 472 17.41 -11.37 6.66
CA LEU A 472 17.10 -10.94 8.03
C LEU A 472 15.60 -10.60 8.19
N ARG A 473 15.01 -9.85 7.25
CA ARG A 473 13.56 -9.55 7.26
C ARG A 473 12.68 -10.80 7.17
N LYS A 474 13.10 -11.81 6.38
CA LYS A 474 12.39 -13.10 6.32
C LYS A 474 12.51 -13.90 7.63
N VAL A 475 13.65 -13.82 8.32
CA VAL A 475 13.83 -14.44 9.64
C VAL A 475 12.95 -13.75 10.68
N GLU A 476 12.83 -12.43 10.62
CA GLU A 476 12.00 -11.65 11.53
C GLU A 476 10.50 -11.89 11.32
N GLN A 477 10.04 -11.93 10.06
CA GLN A 477 8.66 -12.36 9.73
C GLN A 477 8.35 -13.78 10.20
N ARG A 478 9.32 -14.71 10.12
CA ARG A 478 9.14 -16.08 10.66
C ARG A 478 9.07 -16.10 12.18
N LYS A 479 9.81 -15.23 12.87
CA LYS A 479 9.70 -15.08 14.34
C LYS A 479 8.34 -14.51 14.73
N VAL A 480 7.82 -13.52 14.01
CA VAL A 480 6.49 -12.95 14.24
C VAL A 480 5.39 -13.98 13.95
N GLN A 481 5.47 -14.72 12.84
CA GLN A 481 4.54 -15.81 12.55
C GLN A 481 4.62 -16.96 13.57
N ALA A 482 5.81 -17.28 14.08
CA ALA A 482 5.97 -18.27 15.14
C ALA A 482 5.38 -17.79 16.48
N ALA A 483 5.53 -16.51 16.82
CA ALA A 483 4.92 -15.90 18.01
C ALA A 483 3.39 -15.86 17.91
N ILE A 484 2.84 -15.55 16.73
CA ILE A 484 1.40 -15.60 16.47
C ILE A 484 0.89 -17.05 16.55
N LYS A 485 1.64 -18.02 16.04
CA LYS A 485 1.28 -19.44 16.14
C LYS A 485 1.31 -19.96 17.58
N GLN A 486 2.26 -19.49 18.39
CA GLN A 486 2.34 -19.77 19.83
C GLN A 486 1.21 -19.13 20.64
N ALA A 487 0.65 -18.00 20.18
CA ALA A 487 -0.48 -17.33 20.81
C ALA A 487 -1.86 -17.93 20.44
N VAL A 488 -1.92 -18.82 19.43
CA VAL A 488 -3.17 -19.36 18.86
C VAL A 488 -3.37 -20.87 19.10
N GLU A 489 -2.42 -21.57 19.72
CA GLU A 489 -2.62 -22.96 20.16
C GLU A 489 -3.08 -23.03 21.64
N PRO A 490 -4.26 -23.60 21.94
CA PRO A 490 -4.71 -23.83 23.30
C PRO A 490 -4.26 -25.21 23.78
N ASP A 491 -3.16 -25.28 24.54
CA ASP A 491 -2.84 -26.52 25.27
C ASP A 491 -2.16 -26.22 26.61
N PHE A 492 -2.99 -26.10 27.66
CA PHE A 492 -2.59 -26.43 29.02
C PHE A 492 -3.77 -27.03 29.79
N MET A 493 -3.95 -28.35 29.68
CA MET A 493 -4.73 -29.17 30.62
C MET A 493 -4.01 -30.51 30.83
N PRO A 494 -3.36 -30.75 31.97
CA PRO A 494 -3.27 -32.07 32.55
C PRO A 494 -4.50 -32.31 33.44
N GLY A 495 -5.20 -33.40 33.17
CA GLY A 495 -6.54 -33.64 33.65
C GLY A 495 -6.72 -33.90 35.15
N VAL A 496 -7.96 -33.71 35.58
CA VAL A 496 -8.57 -34.43 36.71
C VAL A 496 -10.00 -34.77 36.30
N ARG A 497 -10.30 -36.09 36.29
CA ARG A 497 -11.67 -36.62 36.25
C ARG A 497 -12.34 -36.34 37.60
N GLY A 498 -13.58 -35.88 37.58
CA GLY A 498 -14.42 -35.75 38.78
C GLY A 498 -15.86 -35.47 38.39
N ASP A 499 -16.73 -36.35 38.86
CA ASP A 499 -18.15 -36.53 38.54
C ASP A 499 -19.07 -35.59 39.36
N TRP A 500 -20.39 -35.62 39.08
CA TRP A 500 -21.54 -35.09 39.87
C TRP A 500 -22.15 -33.71 39.55
N GLY A 501 -23.25 -33.75 38.79
CA GLY A 501 -24.65 -33.46 39.21
C GLY A 501 -25.02 -32.22 40.05
N GLY A 502 -26.02 -31.47 39.53
CA GLY A 502 -27.21 -31.07 40.29
C GLY A 502 -27.26 -29.68 40.95
N TYR A 503 -28.34 -28.95 40.62
CA TYR A 503 -29.04 -27.90 41.38
C TYR A 503 -28.37 -26.53 41.66
N ASP A 504 -28.87 -25.56 40.89
CA ASP A 504 -29.54 -24.30 41.31
C ASP A 504 -28.92 -23.35 42.34
N GLY A 505 -28.84 -22.08 41.91
CA GLY A 505 -28.83 -20.90 42.77
C GLY A 505 -27.47 -20.40 43.22
N HIS A 506 -26.84 -19.52 42.44
CA HIS A 506 -26.30 -18.25 42.94
C HIS A 506 -26.00 -17.29 41.78
N ARG A 507 -26.62 -16.10 41.87
CA ARG A 507 -26.26 -14.89 41.13
C ARG A 507 -24.82 -14.52 41.44
N GLY A 508 -24.09 -14.08 40.41
CA GLY A 508 -22.70 -13.63 40.51
C GLY A 508 -21.76 -14.63 39.84
N ILE A 509 -20.86 -14.12 39.00
CA ILE A 509 -19.86 -14.89 38.23
C ILE A 509 -20.38 -15.49 36.90
N ARG A 510 -20.96 -14.63 36.06
CA ARG A 510 -20.89 -14.75 34.58
C ARG A 510 -20.79 -13.35 33.97
N PHE A 511 -19.70 -12.63 34.24
CA PHE A 511 -19.43 -11.34 33.59
C PHE A 511 -17.95 -11.00 33.42
N THR A 512 -17.07 -12.00 33.35
CA THR A 512 -15.61 -11.73 33.36
C THR A 512 -14.82 -12.34 32.20
N VAL A 513 -15.49 -12.99 31.23
CA VAL A 513 -14.81 -13.57 30.04
C VAL A 513 -15.32 -13.00 28.71
N LEU A 514 -16.41 -12.21 28.72
CA LEU A 514 -16.94 -11.50 27.53
C LEU A 514 -16.51 -10.03 27.42
N ARG A 515 -15.75 -9.51 28.39
CA ARG A 515 -15.25 -8.11 28.41
C ARG A 515 -14.02 -7.88 27.52
N TRP A 516 -13.49 -8.92 26.90
CA TRP A 516 -12.30 -8.85 26.02
C TRP A 516 -12.62 -8.94 24.52
N LEU A 517 -13.90 -8.82 24.13
CA LEU A 517 -14.28 -8.89 22.72
C LEU A 517 -14.91 -7.64 22.11
N PHE A 518 -15.59 -6.75 22.83
CA PHE A 518 -16.08 -5.48 22.26
C PHE A 518 -16.42 -4.47 23.36
N ASP A 519 -15.52 -3.52 23.64
CA ASP A 519 -15.94 -2.20 24.14
C ASP A 519 -15.65 -1.19 23.01
N LEU A 520 -16.54 -1.20 22.01
CA LEU A 520 -16.65 -0.18 20.97
C LEU A 520 -17.37 1.06 21.56
N LEU A 521 -17.32 2.20 20.84
CA LEU A 521 -18.21 3.34 21.09
C LEU A 521 -19.64 2.86 21.42
N ALA A 522 -20.22 3.34 22.54
CA ALA A 522 -21.57 2.94 22.95
C ALA A 522 -22.66 3.46 21.99
N GLY A 523 -22.30 4.40 21.11
CA GLY A 523 -23.15 5.08 20.14
C GLY A 523 -22.34 6.22 19.51
N LEU A 524 -22.99 7.33 19.21
CA LEU A 524 -22.32 8.49 18.63
C LEU A 524 -21.69 9.38 19.70
N TYR A 525 -20.74 10.21 19.28
CA TYR A 525 -19.98 11.11 20.13
C TYR A 525 -20.49 12.55 19.98
N GLY A 526 -20.87 13.16 21.10
CA GLY A 526 -21.36 14.54 21.16
C GLY A 526 -20.67 15.35 22.23
N PHE A 527 -21.05 16.62 22.35
CA PHE A 527 -20.41 17.56 23.26
C PHE A 527 -21.40 18.45 24.04
N LEU A 528 -20.94 18.99 25.15
CA LEU A 528 -21.64 19.94 26.00
C LEU A 528 -20.70 21.09 26.34
N THR A 529 -21.19 22.32 26.28
CA THR A 529 -20.41 23.55 26.57
C THR A 529 -21.17 24.51 27.49
N ALA A 530 -22.50 24.41 27.57
CA ALA A 530 -23.32 25.33 28.35
C ALA A 530 -23.50 24.86 29.80
N PHE A 531 -22.62 25.29 30.71
CA PHE A 531 -22.66 24.86 32.11
C PHE A 531 -23.19 25.91 33.09
N ASP A 532 -23.68 27.05 32.61
CA ASP A 532 -24.31 28.09 33.41
C ASP A 532 -25.44 28.75 32.58
N GLY A 533 -26.34 29.47 33.26
CA GLY A 533 -27.46 30.15 32.61
C GLY A 533 -28.58 29.23 32.12
N ILE A 534 -28.53 27.94 32.47
CA ILE A 534 -29.57 26.93 32.21
C ILE A 534 -29.97 26.22 33.51
N THR A 535 -31.18 25.67 33.55
CA THR A 535 -31.65 24.89 34.70
C THR A 535 -31.22 23.42 34.60
N GLU A 536 -31.34 22.69 35.70
CA GLU A 536 -31.05 21.25 35.76
C GLU A 536 -31.99 20.45 34.82
N GLU A 537 -33.25 20.88 34.70
CA GLU A 537 -34.22 20.29 33.77
C GLU A 537 -33.86 20.55 32.32
N GLU A 538 -33.39 21.76 32.00
CA GLU A 538 -32.90 22.10 30.66
C GLU A 538 -31.65 21.29 30.28
N ALA A 539 -30.74 21.08 31.23
CA ALA A 539 -29.59 20.20 31.06
C ALA A 539 -30.02 18.76 30.73
N ALA A 540 -30.97 18.21 31.51
CA ALA A 540 -31.52 16.89 31.25
C ALA A 540 -32.24 16.78 29.90
N ARG A 541 -33.02 17.80 29.52
CA ARG A 541 -33.73 17.88 28.24
C ARG A 541 -32.76 17.84 27.05
N ARG A 542 -31.64 18.57 27.13
CA ARG A 542 -30.62 18.56 26.08
C ARG A 542 -29.99 17.18 25.90
N VAL A 543 -29.70 16.48 27.01
CA VAL A 543 -29.20 15.09 26.95
C VAL A 543 -30.23 14.17 26.31
N GLU A 544 -31.50 14.31 26.65
CA GLU A 544 -32.57 13.52 26.04
C GLU A 544 -32.65 13.74 24.52
N GLN A 545 -32.59 15.00 24.07
CA GLN A 545 -32.56 15.34 22.65
C GLN A 545 -31.38 14.69 21.93
N MET A 546 -30.18 14.80 22.49
CA MET A 546 -28.97 14.18 21.93
C MET A 546 -29.06 12.65 21.93
N ALA A 547 -29.63 12.06 22.99
CA ALA A 547 -29.80 10.61 23.10
C ALA A 547 -30.77 10.03 22.05
N ARG A 548 -31.77 10.81 21.61
CA ARG A 548 -32.65 10.45 20.48
C ARG A 548 -31.91 10.41 19.15
N LEU A 549 -30.82 11.16 19.01
CA LEU A 549 -29.92 11.15 17.86
C LEU A 549 -28.79 10.11 18.00
N ASN A 550 -28.99 9.11 18.87
CA ASN A 550 -28.05 8.03 19.16
C ASN A 550 -26.70 8.48 19.75
N ILE A 551 -26.60 9.70 20.30
CA ILE A 551 -25.43 10.08 21.09
C ILE A 551 -25.42 9.24 22.37
N ARG A 552 -24.27 8.63 22.67
CA ARG A 552 -24.04 7.82 23.88
C ARG A 552 -22.72 8.17 24.58
N GLU A 553 -21.92 9.03 23.98
CA GLU A 553 -20.66 9.53 24.53
C GLU A 553 -20.72 11.06 24.55
N TRP A 554 -20.52 11.68 25.72
CA TRP A 554 -20.59 13.15 25.86
C TRP A 554 -19.30 13.74 26.40
N GLN A 555 -18.68 14.60 25.60
CA GLN A 555 -17.56 15.43 26.02
C GLN A 555 -18.05 16.69 26.71
N PHE A 556 -17.52 16.98 27.90
CA PHE A 556 -17.74 18.23 28.62
C PHE A 556 -16.58 19.15 28.31
N TYR A 557 -16.74 19.97 27.28
CA TYR A 557 -15.68 20.83 26.75
C TYR A 557 -15.49 22.07 27.62
N ASP A 558 -14.28 22.31 28.11
CA ASP A 558 -13.93 23.49 28.93
C ASP A 558 -14.75 23.69 30.22
N ALA A 559 -15.22 22.59 30.83
CA ALA A 559 -15.84 22.60 32.16
C ALA A 559 -14.86 22.86 33.33
N VAL A 560 -13.64 23.32 33.04
CA VAL A 560 -12.52 23.49 33.99
C VAL A 560 -12.42 24.95 34.48
N GLU A 561 -11.81 25.17 35.65
CA GLU A 561 -11.51 26.52 36.16
C GLU A 561 -10.24 27.11 35.52
N GLY A 562 -9.23 26.27 35.29
CA GLY A 562 -8.01 26.60 34.56
C GLY A 562 -7.39 25.34 34.00
N TYR A 563 -6.26 25.46 33.30
CA TYR A 563 -5.55 24.32 32.75
C TYR A 563 -4.57 23.69 33.74
N SER A 564 -4.12 24.44 34.76
CA SER A 564 -3.18 23.88 35.73
C SER A 564 -3.84 23.02 36.78
N ARG A 565 -5.03 23.38 37.27
CA ARG A 565 -5.65 22.72 38.43
C ARG A 565 -7.17 22.63 38.25
N PRO A 566 -7.81 21.55 38.73
CA PRO A 566 -9.26 21.49 38.78
C PRO A 566 -9.83 22.50 39.79
N PRO A 567 -11.13 22.83 39.69
CA PRO A 567 -11.83 23.61 40.70
C PRO A 567 -11.70 23.00 42.10
N ALA A 568 -11.81 23.83 43.13
CA ALA A 568 -11.75 23.34 44.50
C ALA A 568 -12.88 22.34 44.79
N LYS A 569 -12.58 21.35 45.64
CA LYS A 569 -13.53 20.33 46.06
C LYS A 569 -14.81 20.97 46.63
N GLY A 570 -15.97 20.54 46.14
CA GLY A 570 -17.28 21.07 46.54
C GLY A 570 -17.57 22.52 46.12
N GLN A 571 -16.71 23.18 45.34
CA GLN A 571 -16.94 24.54 44.85
C GLN A 571 -18.21 24.55 43.97
N ALA A 572 -19.19 25.36 44.35
CA ALA A 572 -20.51 25.37 43.70
C ALA A 572 -20.48 25.98 42.29
N GLN A 573 -19.63 26.99 42.08
CA GLN A 573 -19.46 27.68 40.80
C GLN A 573 -18.01 28.14 40.64
N TRP A 574 -17.52 28.11 39.40
CA TRP A 574 -16.21 28.65 39.02
C TRP A 574 -16.30 29.37 37.68
N THR A 575 -15.24 30.11 37.36
CA THR A 575 -15.09 30.77 36.06
C THR A 575 -13.93 30.12 35.34
N ASN A 576 -14.16 29.64 34.13
CA ASN A 576 -13.09 29.16 33.25
C ASN A 576 -12.15 30.34 32.95
N GLY A 577 -10.88 30.21 33.33
CA GLY A 577 -9.88 31.27 33.22
C GLY A 577 -9.47 31.59 31.79
N ALA A 578 -9.72 30.69 30.84
CA ALA A 578 -9.33 30.80 29.44
C ALA A 578 -10.34 31.64 28.64
N PHE A 579 -11.64 31.40 28.84
CA PHE A 579 -12.72 32.02 28.06
C PHE A 579 -13.76 32.77 28.91
N TYR A 580 -13.55 32.87 30.22
CA TYR A 580 -14.43 33.55 31.20
C TYR A 580 -15.87 33.00 31.27
N GLY A 581 -16.10 31.80 30.76
CA GLY A 581 -17.36 31.09 30.92
C GLY A 581 -17.59 30.71 32.37
N ARG A 582 -18.81 30.95 32.90
CA ARG A 582 -19.18 30.46 34.23
C ARG A 582 -19.59 29.01 34.14
N VAL A 583 -19.25 28.25 35.17
CA VAL A 583 -19.59 26.83 35.28
C VAL A 583 -20.29 26.60 36.61
N SER A 584 -21.47 25.98 36.55
CA SER A 584 -22.28 25.59 37.70
C SER A 584 -22.14 24.10 37.96
N ARG A 585 -21.69 23.74 39.16
CA ARG A 585 -21.54 22.34 39.58
C ARG A 585 -22.85 21.56 39.45
N LYS A 586 -23.97 22.17 39.83
CA LYS A 586 -25.29 21.53 39.76
C LYS A 586 -25.70 21.20 38.33
N VAL A 587 -25.37 22.05 37.37
CA VAL A 587 -25.65 21.81 35.95
C VAL A 587 -24.81 20.64 35.43
N LEU A 588 -23.53 20.56 35.83
CA LEU A 588 -22.68 19.40 35.51
C LEU A 588 -23.25 18.10 36.09
N GLU A 589 -23.64 18.11 37.37
CA GLU A 589 -24.23 16.95 38.05
C GLU A 589 -25.55 16.52 37.38
N ALA A 590 -26.39 17.48 36.97
CA ALA A 590 -27.63 17.22 36.24
C ALA A 590 -27.35 16.57 34.87
N TYR A 591 -26.38 17.09 34.11
CA TYR A 591 -25.95 16.48 32.85
C TYR A 591 -25.45 15.04 33.06
N ILE A 592 -24.56 14.81 34.02
CA ILE A 592 -23.99 13.49 34.30
C ILE A 592 -25.09 12.50 34.72
N ALA A 593 -26.04 12.93 35.55
CA ALA A 593 -27.18 12.12 35.95
C ALA A 593 -28.07 11.75 34.75
N ALA A 594 -28.38 12.72 33.88
CA ALA A 594 -29.17 12.49 32.69
C ALA A 594 -28.46 11.56 31.68
N ILE A 595 -27.15 11.73 31.48
CA ILE A 595 -26.34 10.88 30.59
C ILE A 595 -26.34 9.44 31.07
N ARG A 596 -26.17 9.24 32.38
CA ARG A 596 -26.24 7.91 32.99
C ARG A 596 -27.63 7.28 32.83
N ALA A 597 -28.69 8.07 33.01
CA ALA A 597 -30.07 7.60 32.79
C ALA A 597 -30.33 7.22 31.33
N ALA A 598 -29.68 7.90 30.38
CA ALA A 598 -29.71 7.57 28.95
C ALA A 598 -28.79 6.40 28.56
N GLY A 599 -28.08 5.79 29.51
CA GLY A 599 -27.22 4.64 29.29
C GLY A 599 -25.89 4.95 28.57
N GLY A 600 -25.38 6.18 28.70
CA GLY A 600 -24.10 6.55 28.09
C GLY A 600 -23.03 7.02 29.06
N ARG A 601 -21.91 7.51 28.50
CA ARG A 601 -20.70 7.87 29.24
C ARG A 601 -20.40 9.37 29.15
N SER A 602 -19.93 9.92 30.26
CA SER A 602 -19.51 11.33 30.37
C SER A 602 -17.98 11.43 30.43
N TRP A 603 -17.43 12.30 29.60
CA TRP A 603 -15.99 12.52 29.41
C TRP A 603 -15.62 13.93 29.79
N LEU A 604 -14.80 14.10 30.84
CA LEU A 604 -14.26 15.41 31.19
C LEU A 604 -13.14 15.78 30.22
N TYR A 605 -13.26 16.92 29.52
CA TYR A 605 -12.17 17.47 28.71
C TYR A 605 -11.04 17.98 29.62
N VAL A 606 -9.81 17.54 29.36
CA VAL A 606 -8.60 18.08 30.00
C VAL A 606 -7.48 18.18 28.97
N GLN A 607 -6.89 19.36 28.83
CA GLN A 607 -5.76 19.59 27.92
C GLN A 607 -4.47 19.02 28.52
N ALA A 608 -3.99 17.90 27.98
CA ALA A 608 -2.82 17.18 28.51
C ALA A 608 -1.51 17.95 28.30
N MET A 609 -1.48 18.89 27.36
CA MET A 609 -0.31 19.69 27.01
C MET A 609 -0.33 21.10 27.59
N ALA A 610 -1.17 21.39 28.60
CA ALA A 610 -1.35 22.77 29.08
C ALA A 610 -1.14 22.95 30.57
N THR A 611 -0.76 24.19 30.88
CA THR A 611 -0.83 24.81 32.20
C THR A 611 -1.38 26.23 32.04
N ASP A 612 -1.88 26.80 33.12
CA ASP A 612 -2.23 28.21 33.14
C ASP A 612 -0.98 29.07 32.86
N PRO A 613 -1.11 30.20 32.12
CA PRO A 613 0.02 31.04 31.78
C PRO A 613 0.83 31.47 33.03
N GLY A 614 2.09 31.06 33.09
CA GLY A 614 3.02 31.42 34.17
C GLY A 614 2.98 30.53 35.41
N ASP A 615 2.34 29.36 35.39
CA ASP A 615 2.37 28.40 36.51
C ASP A 615 3.73 27.68 36.64
N ALA A 616 4.74 28.42 37.10
CA ALA A 616 6.08 27.92 37.31
C ALA A 616 6.15 26.78 38.33
N GLU A 617 5.20 26.72 39.27
CA GLU A 617 5.15 25.66 40.28
C GLU A 617 4.82 24.32 39.61
N LEU A 618 3.76 24.26 38.80
CA LEU A 618 3.38 23.03 38.13
C LEU A 618 4.38 22.65 37.01
N GLN A 619 4.92 23.64 36.31
CA GLN A 619 5.90 23.44 35.23
C GLN A 619 7.28 22.99 35.74
N SER A 620 7.58 23.14 37.03
CA SER A 620 8.91 22.87 37.58
C SER A 620 9.41 21.45 37.26
N GLY A 621 10.50 21.35 36.49
CA GLY A 621 11.11 20.09 36.07
C GLY A 621 10.58 19.55 34.73
N HIS A 622 9.66 20.26 34.08
CA HIS A 622 9.09 19.93 32.78
C HIS A 622 9.32 21.09 31.80
N GLN A 623 9.55 20.77 30.54
CA GLN A 623 9.84 21.78 29.52
C GLN A 623 8.55 22.42 29.01
N MET A 624 8.42 23.74 29.21
CA MET A 624 7.48 24.57 28.46
C MET A 624 8.02 24.73 27.03
N ILE A 625 7.24 24.30 26.04
CA ILE A 625 7.63 24.26 24.62
C ILE A 625 7.05 25.42 23.81
N GLY A 626 6.08 26.15 24.37
CA GLY A 626 5.46 27.26 23.70
C GLY A 626 4.30 27.84 24.50
N ARG A 627 3.56 28.74 23.86
CA ARG A 627 2.41 29.43 24.45
C ARG A 627 1.35 29.58 23.37
N HIS A 628 0.14 29.13 23.67
CA HIS A 628 -0.98 29.31 22.76
C HIS A 628 -1.60 30.68 23.01
N ILE A 629 -1.62 31.50 21.96
CA ILE A 629 -2.12 32.88 22.01
C ILE A 629 -3.41 32.96 21.20
N VAL A 630 -4.49 33.42 21.84
CA VAL A 630 -5.80 33.66 21.21
C VAL A 630 -6.15 35.13 21.42
N ASP A 631 -6.51 35.84 20.35
CA ASP A 631 -6.82 37.27 20.36
C ASP A 631 -5.76 38.15 21.06
N GLY A 632 -4.48 37.81 20.85
CA GLY A 632 -3.34 38.52 21.44
C GLY A 632 -3.15 38.26 22.94
N ARG A 633 -3.88 37.32 23.54
CA ARG A 633 -3.76 36.94 24.96
C ARG A 633 -3.22 35.52 25.09
N PRO A 634 -2.33 35.25 26.07
CA PRO A 634 -1.90 33.90 26.36
C PRO A 634 -3.07 33.11 26.94
N LEU A 635 -3.54 32.10 26.21
CA LEU A 635 -4.58 31.20 26.66
C LEU A 635 -4.01 30.17 27.63
N LEU A 636 -2.89 29.55 27.24
CA LEU A 636 -2.19 28.52 28.01
C LEU A 636 -0.70 28.47 27.67
N ASP A 637 0.10 27.99 28.61
CA ASP A 637 1.49 27.59 28.37
C ASP A 637 1.52 26.11 27.97
N VAL A 638 2.22 25.81 26.87
CA VAL A 638 2.28 24.47 26.28
C VAL A 638 3.42 23.67 26.89
N VAL A 639 3.14 22.48 27.39
CA VAL A 639 4.09 21.54 28.00
C VAL A 639 4.12 20.25 27.18
N ALA A 640 5.32 19.68 26.97
CA ALA A 640 5.45 18.41 26.28
C ALA A 640 4.82 17.27 27.09
N PRO A 641 3.86 16.50 26.53
CA PRO A 641 3.23 15.41 27.24
C PRO A 641 4.23 14.26 27.36
N THR A 642 4.50 13.82 28.58
CA THR A 642 5.45 12.74 28.87
C THR A 642 4.92 11.89 30.01
N LYS A 643 5.51 10.70 30.18
CA LYS A 643 5.22 9.84 31.33
C LYS A 643 5.40 10.57 32.68
N THR A 644 6.49 11.32 32.86
CA THR A 644 6.74 12.05 34.13
C THR A 644 5.78 13.20 34.32
N TRP A 645 5.36 13.85 33.23
CA TRP A 645 4.32 14.87 33.27
C TRP A 645 2.97 14.29 33.73
N ALA A 646 2.57 13.14 33.19
CA ALA A 646 1.35 12.44 33.60
C ALA A 646 1.29 12.20 35.12
N GLN A 647 2.41 11.79 35.73
CA GLN A 647 2.50 11.53 37.17
C GLN A 647 2.24 12.78 38.03
N ARG A 648 2.59 13.96 37.53
CA ARG A 648 2.40 15.23 38.23
C ARG A 648 1.01 15.82 37.99
N PHE A 649 0.53 15.70 36.76
CA PHE A 649 -0.62 16.45 36.26
C PHE A 649 -1.93 15.67 36.40
N ALA A 650 -1.95 14.37 36.12
CA ALA A 650 -3.20 13.65 35.88
C ALA A 650 -3.97 13.27 37.15
N GLU A 651 -3.29 13.07 38.28
CA GLU A 651 -3.91 12.59 39.53
C GLU A 651 -5.01 13.53 40.04
N GLN A 652 -4.73 14.84 40.09
CA GLN A 652 -5.70 15.85 40.53
C GLN A 652 -6.95 15.90 39.64
N TRP A 653 -6.78 15.74 38.32
CA TRP A 653 -7.89 15.71 37.36
C TRP A 653 -8.70 14.43 37.49
N GLY A 654 -8.05 13.29 37.71
CA GLY A 654 -8.69 12.02 38.04
C GLY A 654 -9.58 12.13 39.29
N HIS A 655 -9.07 12.73 40.37
CA HIS A 655 -9.87 12.93 41.58
C HIS A 655 -11.09 13.83 41.37
N PHE A 656 -10.92 14.92 40.61
CA PHE A 656 -12.04 15.80 40.28
C PHE A 656 -13.10 15.11 39.41
N ALA A 657 -12.67 14.37 38.38
CA ALA A 657 -13.57 13.59 37.54
C ALA A 657 -14.34 12.53 38.34
N ALA A 658 -13.66 11.80 39.23
CA ALA A 658 -14.27 10.81 40.10
C ALA A 658 -15.26 11.43 41.10
N GLU A 659 -14.94 12.61 41.66
CA GLU A 659 -15.82 13.34 42.58
C GLU A 659 -17.18 13.68 41.95
N LEU A 660 -17.19 14.12 40.69
CA LEU A 660 -18.42 14.44 39.95
C LEU A 660 -19.08 13.22 39.31
N ASN A 661 -18.50 12.03 39.46
CA ASN A 661 -18.93 10.78 38.84
C ASN A 661 -18.93 10.80 37.30
N PHE A 662 -17.91 11.43 36.70
CA PHE A 662 -17.62 11.21 35.29
C PHE A 662 -17.31 9.74 35.00
N THR A 663 -17.54 9.29 33.78
CA THR A 663 -17.12 7.95 33.34
C THR A 663 -15.62 7.90 33.06
N GLY A 664 -15.06 8.97 32.53
CA GLY A 664 -13.65 9.04 32.20
C GLY A 664 -13.18 10.43 31.83
N ILE A 665 -11.92 10.50 31.40
CA ILE A 665 -11.28 11.73 30.93
C ILE A 665 -11.03 11.64 29.42
N HIS A 666 -11.36 12.71 28.72
CA HIS A 666 -10.91 12.97 27.36
C HIS A 666 -9.64 13.83 27.44
N TRP A 667 -8.49 13.22 27.19
CA TRP A 667 -7.21 13.92 27.14
C TRP A 667 -7.04 14.61 25.80
N ASP A 668 -7.09 15.93 25.79
CA ASP A 668 -6.82 16.70 24.59
C ASP A 668 -5.30 16.90 24.38
N SER A 669 -4.90 17.08 23.14
CA SER A 669 -3.53 17.44 22.77
C SER A 669 -3.55 18.59 21.78
N LEU A 670 -2.41 19.27 21.61
CA LEU A 670 -2.24 20.32 20.60
C LEU A 670 -1.48 19.81 19.36
N GLY A 671 -1.43 18.48 19.19
CA GLY A 671 -0.65 17.81 18.15
C GLY A 671 0.86 17.97 18.31
N ASP A 672 1.60 17.81 17.20
CA ASP A 672 3.04 18.07 17.18
C ASP A 672 3.34 19.57 17.09
N TRP A 673 3.06 20.25 18.21
CA TRP A 673 3.05 21.71 18.38
C TRP A 673 4.08 22.45 17.51
N ASP A 674 3.62 23.47 16.78
CA ASP A 674 4.44 24.39 15.97
C ASP A 674 5.44 23.69 15.03
N GLY A 675 4.97 22.65 14.35
CA GLY A 675 5.70 21.97 13.28
C GLY A 675 6.81 21.03 13.76
N GLY A 676 6.62 20.33 14.88
CA GLY A 676 7.59 19.35 15.39
C GLY A 676 8.19 19.67 16.75
N LYS A 677 7.83 20.80 17.39
CA LYS A 677 8.47 21.21 18.65
C LYS A 677 8.12 20.30 19.81
N ALA A 678 6.93 19.70 19.82
CA ALA A 678 6.57 18.74 20.85
C ALA A 678 7.48 17.51 20.76
N THR A 679 7.61 16.91 19.57
CA THR A 679 8.50 15.78 19.31
C THR A 679 9.96 16.13 19.63
N ALA A 680 10.44 17.31 19.20
CA ALA A 680 11.81 17.76 19.47
C ALA A 680 12.09 17.97 20.97
N ALA A 681 11.07 18.31 21.77
CA ALA A 681 11.15 18.42 23.22
C ALA A 681 10.97 17.08 23.96
N GLY A 682 10.89 15.97 23.22
CA GLY A 682 10.76 14.63 23.78
C GLY A 682 9.35 14.28 24.24
N ALA A 683 8.31 14.84 23.60
CA ALA A 683 6.93 14.43 23.83
C ALA A 683 6.76 12.92 23.56
N ASP A 684 6.14 12.24 24.52
CA ASP A 684 5.81 10.82 24.52
C ASP A 684 4.36 10.67 24.95
N PHE A 685 3.44 10.89 24.00
CA PHE A 685 2.01 10.81 24.27
C PHE A 685 1.53 9.39 24.59
N PRO A 686 2.00 8.31 23.92
CA PRO A 686 1.71 6.94 24.34
C PRO A 686 2.16 6.66 25.78
N GLY A 687 3.36 7.09 26.17
CA GLY A 687 3.84 6.95 27.54
C GLY A 687 3.06 7.77 28.57
N PHE A 688 2.59 8.97 28.19
CA PHE A 688 1.64 9.74 28.99
C PHE A 688 0.36 8.93 29.23
N LEU A 689 -0.27 8.41 28.17
CA LEU A 689 -1.53 7.66 28.23
C LEU A 689 -1.42 6.35 29.02
N GLN A 690 -0.29 5.64 28.91
CA GLN A 690 -0.03 4.43 29.69
C GLN A 690 0.07 4.72 31.20
N GLU A 691 0.61 5.88 31.56
CA GLU A 691 0.75 6.26 32.96
C GLU A 691 -0.57 6.77 33.54
N THR A 692 -1.31 7.59 32.79
CA THR A 692 -2.67 8.01 33.18
C THR A 692 -3.63 6.84 33.28
N GLN A 693 -3.50 5.80 32.44
CA GLN A 693 -4.35 4.61 32.51
C GLN A 693 -4.31 3.98 33.90
N LYS A 694 -3.11 3.83 34.49
CA LYS A 694 -2.93 3.21 35.80
C LYS A 694 -3.59 4.05 36.89
N LEU A 695 -3.41 5.36 36.84
CA LEU A 695 -3.99 6.31 37.78
C LEU A 695 -5.52 6.30 37.69
N LEU A 696 -6.08 6.36 36.48
CA LEU A 696 -7.53 6.41 36.26
C LEU A 696 -8.21 5.08 36.59
N GLN A 697 -7.59 3.94 36.27
CA GLN A 697 -8.09 2.62 36.67
C GLN A 697 -8.22 2.48 38.20
N ALA A 698 -7.27 3.04 38.96
CA ALA A 698 -7.34 3.05 40.42
C ALA A 698 -8.53 3.87 40.96
N LEU A 699 -9.01 4.84 40.18
CA LEU A 699 -10.18 5.68 40.48
C LEU A 699 -11.48 5.16 39.85
N GLY A 700 -11.43 4.03 39.13
CA GLY A 700 -12.59 3.50 38.41
C GLY A 700 -12.98 4.32 37.17
N LEU A 701 -12.08 5.14 36.66
CA LEU A 701 -12.28 6.00 35.50
C LEU A 701 -11.68 5.39 34.22
N GLN A 702 -12.31 5.69 33.09
CA GLN A 702 -11.84 5.36 31.75
C GLN A 702 -11.08 6.53 31.11
N GLN A 703 -10.48 6.31 29.93
CA GLN A 703 -9.89 7.42 29.16
C GLN A 703 -10.05 7.25 27.65
N THR A 704 -10.10 8.39 26.97
CA THR A 704 -9.87 8.55 25.53
C THR A 704 -8.90 9.71 25.32
N ALA A 705 -8.40 9.90 24.10
CA ALA A 705 -7.44 10.95 23.79
C ALA A 705 -7.66 11.51 22.38
N ASN A 706 -7.48 12.83 22.22
CA ASN A 706 -7.45 13.50 20.94
C ASN A 706 -6.05 13.40 20.31
N PHE A 707 -5.95 12.63 19.22
CA PHE A 707 -4.75 12.50 18.41
C PHE A 707 -4.82 13.52 17.25
N VAL A 708 -4.48 14.78 17.53
CA VAL A 708 -4.52 15.87 16.54
C VAL A 708 -3.59 15.56 15.38
N ASP A 709 -4.16 15.51 14.18
CA ASP A 709 -3.52 15.06 12.95
C ASP A 709 -2.77 13.70 13.08
N GLY A 710 -3.22 12.83 13.99
CA GLY A 710 -2.61 11.53 14.27
C GLY A 710 -1.33 11.58 15.11
N PHE A 711 -1.00 12.73 15.72
CA PHE A 711 0.12 12.88 16.65
C PHE A 711 -0.04 11.93 17.84
N GLY A 712 1.02 11.18 18.17
CA GLY A 712 1.02 10.24 19.29
C GLY A 712 0.20 8.96 19.06
N TRP A 713 -0.37 8.75 17.87
CA TRP A 713 -1.10 7.53 17.55
C TRP A 713 -0.16 6.34 17.35
N SER A 714 -0.47 5.22 18.02
CA SER A 714 0.21 3.93 17.85
C SER A 714 -0.69 2.78 18.32
N LEU A 715 -0.28 1.52 18.09
CA LEU A 715 -1.01 0.36 18.62
C LEU A 715 -0.97 0.30 20.15
N GLU A 716 0.12 0.78 20.76
CA GLU A 716 0.24 0.93 22.20
C GLU A 716 -0.74 1.97 22.75
N ALA A 717 -0.89 3.11 22.06
CA ALA A 717 -1.88 4.13 22.42
C ALA A 717 -3.31 3.59 22.27
N LYS A 718 -3.61 2.86 21.18
CA LYS A 718 -4.91 2.21 20.95
C LYS A 718 -5.27 1.23 22.07
N ALA A 719 -4.31 0.52 22.65
CA ALA A 719 -4.55 -0.45 23.71
C ALA A 719 -4.94 0.18 25.06
N VAL A 720 -4.73 1.48 25.24
CA VAL A 720 -4.94 2.17 26.52
C VAL A 720 -6.06 3.22 26.51
N VAL A 721 -6.69 3.44 25.36
CA VAL A 721 -7.87 4.29 25.19
C VAL A 721 -9.10 3.43 24.89
N GLU A 722 -10.28 3.89 25.34
CA GLU A 722 -11.55 3.20 25.08
C GLU A 722 -11.95 3.26 23.60
N PHE A 723 -11.67 4.38 22.95
CA PHE A 723 -11.82 4.54 21.51
C PHE A 723 -10.84 5.62 21.01
N PRO A 724 -10.43 5.53 19.73
CA PRO A 724 -9.63 6.58 19.10
C PRO A 724 -10.49 7.82 18.86
N TYR A 725 -9.94 9.00 19.13
CA TYR A 725 -10.52 10.28 18.70
C TYR A 725 -9.45 11.04 17.91
N TRP A 726 -9.73 11.38 16.65
CA TRP A 726 -8.81 12.16 15.82
C TRP A 726 -9.47 13.44 15.36
N GLU A 727 -8.88 14.56 15.77
CA GLU A 727 -9.11 15.86 15.17
C GLU A 727 -8.18 16.04 13.96
N THR A 728 -8.74 16.29 12.78
CA THR A 728 -7.96 16.39 11.53
C THR A 728 -8.02 17.79 10.93
N TRP A 729 -6.85 18.40 10.78
CA TRP A 729 -6.62 19.71 10.15
C TRP A 729 -6.01 19.57 8.75
N THR A 730 -5.26 18.50 8.51
CA THR A 730 -4.56 18.26 7.24
C THR A 730 -5.32 17.29 6.33
N ILE A 731 -6.21 17.83 5.51
CA ILE A 731 -7.09 17.05 4.62
C ILE A 731 -6.59 17.15 3.17
N PRO A 732 -6.58 16.06 2.38
CA PRO A 732 -7.13 14.74 2.69
C PRO A 732 -6.13 13.72 3.26
N ALA A 733 -4.84 14.08 3.39
CA ALA A 733 -3.80 13.12 3.74
C ALA A 733 -4.05 12.46 5.11
N VAL A 734 -4.37 13.25 6.12
CA VAL A 734 -4.54 12.73 7.48
C VAL A 734 -5.93 12.12 7.69
N SER A 735 -6.98 12.65 7.05
CA SER A 735 -8.29 11.99 7.09
C SER A 735 -8.25 10.61 6.43
N ALA A 736 -7.52 10.43 5.32
CA ALA A 736 -7.30 9.12 4.71
C ALA A 736 -6.54 8.16 5.65
N ARG A 737 -5.52 8.67 6.34
CA ARG A 737 -4.76 7.90 7.35
C ARG A 737 -5.65 7.48 8.53
N PHE A 738 -6.49 8.38 9.03
CA PHE A 738 -7.48 8.08 10.09
C PHE A 738 -8.32 6.86 9.71
N PHE A 739 -8.95 6.88 8.53
CA PHE A 739 -9.80 5.77 8.07
C PHE A 739 -9.02 4.48 7.79
N ALA A 740 -7.75 4.57 7.41
CA ALA A 740 -6.90 3.41 7.15
C ALA A 740 -6.38 2.75 8.44
N GLU A 741 -6.10 3.54 9.48
CA GLU A 741 -5.39 3.09 10.69
C GLU A 741 -6.30 3.04 11.92
N ALA A 742 -6.87 4.19 12.31
CA ALA A 742 -7.60 4.34 13.56
C ALA A 742 -9.04 3.84 13.45
N ALA A 743 -9.70 4.13 12.34
CA ALA A 743 -11.10 3.82 12.07
C ALA A 743 -11.31 2.42 11.46
N GLN A 744 -10.25 1.62 11.33
CA GLN A 744 -10.30 0.27 10.77
C GLN A 744 -11.12 -0.66 11.67
N GLY A 745 -12.31 -1.05 11.18
CA GLY A 745 -13.24 -1.92 11.91
C GLY A 745 -14.34 -1.18 12.69
N GLY A 746 -14.43 0.15 12.55
CA GLY A 746 -15.40 0.99 13.26
C GLY A 746 -14.99 1.34 14.69
N GLY A 747 -15.80 2.15 15.37
CA GLY A 747 -15.61 2.51 16.78
C GLY A 747 -14.61 3.63 17.04
N ALA A 748 -14.23 4.43 16.04
CA ALA A 748 -13.43 5.65 16.21
C ALA A 748 -14.26 6.93 16.06
N VAL A 749 -13.79 8.03 16.63
CA VAL A 749 -14.39 9.36 16.51
C VAL A 749 -13.55 10.23 15.60
N TRP A 750 -14.17 10.84 14.61
CA TRP A 750 -13.56 11.81 13.72
C TRP A 750 -14.08 13.21 14.02
N ALA A 751 -13.18 14.14 14.30
CA ALA A 751 -13.48 15.56 14.43
C ALA A 751 -12.87 16.33 13.25
N CYS A 752 -13.71 17.02 12.49
CA CYS A 752 -13.30 17.78 11.32
C CYS A 752 -14.35 18.84 11.00
N TYR A 753 -14.12 20.08 11.42
CA TYR A 753 -15.19 21.08 11.53
C TYR A 753 -15.71 21.58 10.18
N PRO A 754 -17.05 21.67 9.98
CA PRO A 754 -17.66 21.98 8.69
C PRO A 754 -17.53 23.46 8.28
N GLY A 755 -17.10 24.34 9.18
CA GLY A 755 -16.93 25.76 8.90
C GLY A 755 -18.18 26.60 9.19
N LYS A 756 -18.01 27.93 9.08
CA LYS A 756 -19.08 28.92 9.33
C LYS A 756 -19.89 29.27 8.09
N ASP A 757 -19.21 29.38 6.96
CA ASP A 757 -19.80 29.78 5.69
C ASP A 757 -19.06 29.14 4.51
N ALA A 758 -19.61 29.29 3.31
CA ALA A 758 -19.04 28.71 2.10
C ALA A 758 -17.72 29.36 1.65
N ALA A 759 -17.30 30.50 2.21
CA ALA A 759 -16.02 31.10 1.86
C ALA A 759 -14.85 30.30 2.49
N HIS A 760 -15.07 29.74 3.68
CA HIS A 760 -14.05 29.00 4.43
C HIS A 760 -12.75 29.80 4.64
N ASP A 761 -12.87 31.12 4.79
CA ASP A 761 -11.72 32.01 4.96
C ASP A 761 -11.01 31.74 6.28
N GLY A 762 -9.72 31.44 6.21
CA GLY A 762 -8.91 31.08 7.39
C GLY A 762 -9.12 29.66 7.91
N GLU A 763 -9.99 28.86 7.30
CA GLU A 763 -10.27 27.49 7.72
C GLU A 763 -9.33 26.49 7.00
N ALA A 764 -8.18 26.19 7.61
CA ALA A 764 -7.14 25.35 7.00
C ALA A 764 -7.62 23.95 6.59
N GLN A 765 -8.53 23.36 7.36
CA GLN A 765 -9.18 22.07 7.10
C GLN A 765 -10.15 22.13 5.92
N ASN A 766 -10.72 23.30 5.63
CA ASN A 766 -11.70 23.51 4.55
C ASN A 766 -11.13 24.24 3.33
N ARG A 767 -9.81 24.52 3.28
CA ARG A 767 -9.13 25.26 2.21
C ARG A 767 -9.43 24.76 0.78
N HIS A 768 -9.75 23.48 0.63
CA HIS A 768 -10.03 22.86 -0.67
C HIS A 768 -11.52 22.92 -1.07
N PHE A 769 -12.40 23.34 -0.16
CA PHE A 769 -13.86 23.31 -0.27
C PHE A 769 -14.50 24.70 -0.40
N GLN A 770 -13.72 25.74 -0.74
CA GLN A 770 -14.27 27.08 -1.02
C GLN A 770 -15.44 27.01 -2.02
N GLY A 771 -16.57 27.60 -1.65
CA GLY A 771 -17.83 27.59 -2.39
C GLY A 771 -18.79 26.45 -2.02
N VAL A 772 -18.43 25.57 -1.08
CA VAL A 772 -19.29 24.49 -0.57
C VAL A 772 -19.95 24.93 0.72
N GLU A 773 -21.26 24.73 0.86
CA GLU A 773 -21.96 25.11 2.09
C GLU A 773 -21.58 24.19 3.27
N PRO A 774 -21.41 24.71 4.51
CA PRO A 774 -21.12 23.91 5.69
C PRO A 774 -22.13 22.77 5.94
N ALA A 775 -23.41 22.99 5.61
CA ALA A 775 -24.46 21.99 5.72
C ALA A 775 -24.22 20.79 4.77
N GLN A 776 -23.64 21.04 3.58
CA GLN A 776 -23.25 19.97 2.66
C GLN A 776 -22.03 19.22 3.20
N LEU A 777 -21.00 19.94 3.64
CA LEU A 777 -19.78 19.34 4.18
C LEU A 777 -20.06 18.46 5.40
N MET A 778 -20.90 18.92 6.32
CA MET A 778 -21.25 18.12 7.49
C MET A 778 -21.97 16.83 7.09
N SER A 779 -22.86 16.87 6.10
CA SER A 779 -23.60 15.69 5.65
C SER A 779 -22.68 14.67 4.97
N GLU A 780 -21.75 15.14 4.14
CA GLU A 780 -20.73 14.29 3.51
C GLU A 780 -19.80 13.63 4.56
N ARG A 781 -19.33 14.40 5.54
CA ARG A 781 -18.43 13.89 6.59
C ARG A 781 -19.13 12.95 7.57
N TRP A 782 -20.35 13.29 7.96
CA TRP A 782 -21.21 12.43 8.78
C TRP A 782 -21.41 11.09 8.08
N GLN A 783 -21.80 11.11 6.80
CA GLN A 783 -22.00 9.89 6.04
C GLN A 783 -20.71 9.06 5.93
N ALA A 784 -19.56 9.69 5.65
CA ALA A 784 -18.27 9.01 5.57
C ALA A 784 -17.90 8.26 6.87
N ALA A 785 -18.11 8.90 8.04
CA ALA A 785 -17.87 8.25 9.33
C ALA A 785 -18.86 7.10 9.58
N GLN A 786 -20.15 7.34 9.38
CA GLN A 786 -21.20 6.33 9.63
C GLN A 786 -21.03 5.09 8.74
N CYS A 787 -20.69 5.28 7.45
CA CYS A 787 -20.49 4.17 6.50
C CYS A 787 -19.35 3.22 6.90
N THR A 788 -18.43 3.68 7.74
CA THR A 788 -17.29 2.90 8.22
C THR A 788 -17.46 2.42 9.67
N GLY A 789 -18.65 2.62 10.25
CA GLY A 789 -18.95 2.27 11.64
C GLY A 789 -18.29 3.20 12.66
N ASN A 790 -17.95 4.43 12.26
CA ASN A 790 -17.28 5.44 13.07
C ASN A 790 -18.24 6.60 13.40
N ALA A 791 -17.93 7.35 14.45
CA ALA A 791 -18.67 8.56 14.82
C ALA A 791 -18.02 9.81 14.22
N TYR A 792 -18.83 10.79 13.84
CA TYR A 792 -18.38 12.13 13.46
C TYR A 792 -18.83 13.11 14.54
N LEU A 793 -17.90 13.91 15.08
CA LEU A 793 -18.23 14.96 16.04
C LEU A 793 -19.00 16.06 15.33
N LEU A 794 -20.29 16.18 15.64
CA LEU A 794 -21.17 17.19 15.04
C LEU A 794 -22.14 17.81 16.04
N ILE A 795 -22.80 16.99 16.86
CA ILE A 795 -23.97 17.38 17.65
C ILE A 795 -23.56 17.71 19.09
N GLY A 796 -24.05 18.84 19.61
CA GLY A 796 -23.82 19.25 20.99
C GLY A 796 -24.93 20.12 21.56
N ASP A 797 -24.91 20.28 22.87
CA ASP A 797 -25.81 21.18 23.63
C ASP A 797 -27.31 21.03 23.27
N GLY A 798 -27.76 19.78 23.03
CA GLY A 798 -29.10 19.47 22.55
C GLY A 798 -29.13 19.29 21.03
N GLU A 799 -29.87 20.15 20.35
CA GLU A 799 -30.02 20.13 18.88
C GLU A 799 -29.18 21.24 18.24
N ARG A 800 -27.91 21.37 18.63
CA ARG A 800 -26.96 22.30 18.02
C ARG A 800 -25.84 21.55 17.33
N ARG A 801 -25.28 22.16 16.29
CA ARG A 801 -24.11 21.64 15.57
C ARG A 801 -22.89 22.53 15.72
N ILE A 802 -21.73 21.89 15.78
CA ILE A 802 -20.42 22.54 15.80
C ILE A 802 -20.12 23.21 14.45
N GLN A 803 -19.35 24.29 14.50
CA GLN A 803 -18.86 25.00 13.31
C GLN A 803 -17.33 25.01 13.22
N THR A 804 -16.68 25.18 14.37
CA THR A 804 -15.22 25.36 14.52
C THR A 804 -14.68 24.56 15.71
N GLU A 805 -13.37 24.54 15.88
CA GLU A 805 -12.67 23.94 17.03
C GLU A 805 -13.04 24.56 18.37
N TYR A 806 -13.54 25.80 18.37
CA TYR A 806 -14.15 26.40 19.54
C TYR A 806 -15.61 25.93 19.69
N PHE A 807 -15.82 24.89 20.49
CA PHE A 807 -17.11 24.19 20.58
C PHE A 807 -18.29 25.08 20.98
N PRO A 808 -18.16 26.11 21.84
CA PRO A 808 -19.28 26.97 22.19
C PRO A 808 -19.89 27.72 20.99
N ASP A 809 -19.13 27.92 19.91
CA ASP A 809 -19.61 28.56 18.68
C ASP A 809 -20.43 27.59 17.81
N THR A 810 -21.67 27.38 18.22
CA THR A 810 -22.62 26.46 17.61
C THR A 810 -23.79 27.17 16.95
N VAL A 811 -24.40 26.51 15.97
CA VAL A 811 -25.69 26.90 15.38
C VAL A 811 -26.75 25.83 15.63
N ALA A 812 -28.02 26.23 15.68
CA ALA A 812 -29.12 25.28 15.85
C ALA A 812 -29.25 24.40 14.59
N LEU A 813 -29.52 23.11 14.79
CA LEU A 813 -29.93 22.21 13.71
C LEU A 813 -31.34 22.58 13.25
N THR A 814 -31.53 22.62 11.95
CA THR A 814 -32.84 22.76 11.31
C THR A 814 -33.59 21.43 11.36
N GLY A 815 -34.92 21.47 11.23
CA GLY A 815 -35.73 20.24 11.18
C GLY A 815 -35.36 19.31 10.03
N GLU A 816 -34.91 19.86 8.89
CA GLU A 816 -34.41 19.07 7.76
C GLU A 816 -33.10 18.36 8.09
N GLU A 817 -32.14 19.07 8.71
CA GLU A 817 -30.88 18.47 9.14
C GLU A 817 -31.11 17.37 10.20
N ILE A 818 -32.03 17.57 11.15
CA ILE A 818 -32.40 16.54 12.13
C ILE A 818 -32.95 15.29 11.44
N LEU A 819 -33.86 15.46 10.47
CA LEU A 819 -34.42 14.34 9.71
C LEU A 819 -33.35 13.61 8.88
N GLN A 820 -32.40 14.35 8.28
CA GLN A 820 -31.27 13.77 7.55
C GLN A 820 -30.33 12.96 8.47
N LEU A 821 -30.08 13.45 9.69
CA LEU A 821 -29.24 12.76 10.68
C LEU A 821 -29.94 11.52 11.26
N GLN A 822 -31.27 11.53 11.39
CA GLN A 822 -32.07 10.40 11.86
C GLN A 822 -32.27 9.32 10.79
N ASN A 823 -32.37 9.72 9.51
CA ASN A 823 -32.55 8.83 8.37
C ASN A 823 -31.39 9.02 7.38
N PRO A 824 -30.16 8.56 7.72
CA PRO A 824 -29.04 8.65 6.79
C PRO A 824 -29.39 7.95 5.47
N LYS A 825 -29.04 8.57 4.34
CA LYS A 825 -29.29 8.01 3.00
C LYS A 825 -28.77 6.57 2.91
N GLU A 826 -29.61 5.67 2.40
CA GLU A 826 -29.32 4.22 2.26
C GLU A 826 -28.07 3.94 1.38
N ASP A 827 -27.71 4.87 0.50
CA ASP A 827 -26.57 4.77 -0.42
C ASP A 827 -25.25 5.21 0.25
N CYS A 828 -24.57 4.29 0.94
CA CYS A 828 -23.32 4.54 1.65
C CYS A 828 -22.07 4.60 0.73
N ASN A 829 -21.85 5.71 0.03
CA ASN A 829 -20.76 5.81 -0.94
C ASN A 829 -19.49 6.51 -0.39
N TYR A 830 -18.75 5.86 0.51
CA TYR A 830 -17.43 6.35 0.99
C TYR A 830 -16.41 6.48 -0.17
N SER A 831 -16.55 5.66 -1.22
CA SER A 831 -15.73 5.75 -2.43
C SER A 831 -15.96 7.06 -3.19
N ALA A 832 -17.17 7.65 -3.10
CA ALA A 832 -17.49 8.97 -3.66
C ALA A 832 -16.91 10.11 -2.81
N TYR A 833 -16.79 9.99 -1.49
CA TYR A 833 -16.03 10.97 -0.68
C TYR A 833 -14.53 10.93 -1.03
N GLN A 834 -13.95 9.74 -1.17
CA GLN A 834 -12.56 9.58 -1.65
C GLN A 834 -12.42 10.08 -3.09
N SER A 835 -13.38 9.80 -3.96
CA SER A 835 -13.38 10.22 -5.37
C SER A 835 -13.74 11.69 -5.55
N ALA A 836 -14.49 12.33 -4.64
CA ALA A 836 -14.79 13.77 -4.65
C ALA A 836 -13.62 14.58 -4.08
N SER A 837 -12.99 14.08 -3.01
CA SER A 837 -11.69 14.55 -2.54
C SER A 837 -10.62 14.43 -3.64
N GLN A 838 -10.61 13.33 -4.39
CA GLN A 838 -9.70 13.12 -5.52
C GLN A 838 -10.14 13.85 -6.80
N SER A 839 -11.44 14.09 -7.04
CA SER A 839 -11.95 14.74 -8.26
C SER A 839 -11.95 16.26 -8.16
N VAL A 840 -12.09 16.84 -6.96
CA VAL A 840 -11.75 18.25 -6.71
C VAL A 840 -10.24 18.46 -6.94
N ASN A 841 -9.42 17.46 -6.63
CA ASN A 841 -8.00 17.44 -6.97
C ASN A 841 -7.72 17.15 -8.46
N ALA A 842 -8.54 16.36 -9.16
CA ALA A 842 -8.39 16.08 -10.60
C ALA A 842 -8.89 17.23 -11.49
N ALA A 843 -10.01 17.85 -11.12
CA ALA A 843 -10.57 19.05 -11.75
C ALA A 843 -9.70 20.28 -11.50
N LYS A 844 -8.97 20.34 -10.37
CA LYS A 844 -7.90 21.33 -10.14
C LYS A 844 -6.55 20.93 -10.74
N ARG A 845 -6.21 19.65 -10.94
CA ARG A 845 -5.02 19.21 -11.72
C ARG A 845 -5.10 19.58 -13.20
N ALA A 846 -6.31 19.81 -13.72
CA ALA A 846 -6.53 20.39 -15.05
C ALA A 846 -6.27 21.92 -15.10
N ARG A 847 -5.93 22.57 -13.98
CA ARG A 847 -5.29 23.89 -13.93
C ARG A 847 -3.91 23.73 -13.30
N PRO A 848 -2.82 24.22 -13.91
CA PRO A 848 -1.49 24.05 -13.32
C PRO A 848 -1.40 24.89 -12.04
N SER A 849 -1.64 24.26 -10.88
CA SER A 849 -1.27 24.77 -9.56
C SER A 849 0.00 24.07 -9.10
N VAL A 850 1.04 24.10 -9.95
CA VAL A 850 2.41 24.15 -9.45
C VAL A 850 2.65 25.64 -9.23
N MET A 851 2.94 26.06 -7.99
CA MET A 851 3.30 27.43 -7.66
C MET A 851 4.22 28.00 -8.75
N LEU A 852 3.76 29.03 -9.48
CA LEU A 852 4.55 29.69 -10.51
C LEU A 852 5.67 30.46 -9.81
N LEU A 853 6.85 29.84 -9.69
CA LEU A 853 8.05 30.49 -9.17
C LEU A 853 8.67 31.36 -10.26
N VAL A 854 8.90 32.63 -9.93
CA VAL A 854 9.40 33.65 -10.86
C VAL A 854 10.58 34.41 -10.26
N LEU A 855 11.54 34.75 -11.10
CA LEU A 855 12.68 35.60 -10.81
C LEU A 855 12.31 37.07 -11.04
N ALA A 856 12.61 37.92 -10.07
CA ALA A 856 12.60 39.37 -10.25
C ALA A 856 13.99 39.88 -10.71
N ALA A 857 14.08 41.17 -11.04
CA ALA A 857 15.29 41.80 -11.59
C ALA A 857 16.53 41.73 -10.67
N ASP A 858 16.32 41.48 -9.39
CA ASP A 858 17.35 41.31 -8.36
C ASP A 858 17.92 39.89 -8.30
N GLY A 859 17.41 38.97 -9.13
CA GLY A 859 17.85 37.57 -9.16
C GLY A 859 17.25 36.71 -8.06
N PHE A 860 16.35 37.24 -7.23
CA PHE A 860 15.63 36.46 -6.23
C PHE A 860 14.39 35.81 -6.83
N THR A 861 14.08 34.60 -6.36
CA THR A 861 12.89 33.86 -6.79
C THR A 861 11.76 34.05 -5.79
N TYR A 862 10.57 34.32 -6.31
CA TYR A 862 9.36 34.58 -5.55
C TYR A 862 8.21 33.73 -6.09
N GLU A 863 7.21 33.51 -5.24
CA GLU A 863 5.91 33.07 -5.72
C GLU A 863 5.26 34.19 -6.54
N ARG A 864 4.82 33.87 -7.78
CA ARG A 864 4.27 34.84 -8.73
C ARG A 864 3.15 35.69 -8.13
N GLN A 865 2.18 35.09 -7.43
CA GLN A 865 1.07 35.85 -6.86
C GLN A 865 1.54 36.85 -5.78
N ALA A 866 2.47 36.44 -4.92
CA ALA A 866 3.01 37.29 -3.87
C ALA A 866 3.81 38.47 -4.44
N ILE A 867 4.68 38.23 -5.42
CA ILE A 867 5.49 39.29 -6.03
C ILE A 867 4.67 40.20 -6.94
N GLU A 868 3.66 39.69 -7.66
CA GLU A 868 2.76 40.53 -8.45
C GLU A 868 1.93 41.46 -7.55
N LYS A 869 1.43 40.95 -6.41
CA LYS A 869 0.75 41.78 -5.40
C LYS A 869 1.70 42.82 -4.81
N TRP A 870 2.94 42.46 -4.51
CA TRP A 870 3.94 43.41 -4.01
C TRP A 870 4.27 44.50 -5.03
N LEU A 871 4.52 44.14 -6.29
CA LEU A 871 4.88 45.06 -7.38
C LEU A 871 3.73 45.97 -7.83
N SER A 872 2.49 45.64 -7.46
CA SER A 872 1.32 46.52 -7.64
C SER A 872 1.37 47.75 -6.73
N MET A 873 2.03 47.65 -5.57
CA MET A 873 2.11 48.71 -4.57
C MET A 873 3.54 49.28 -4.43
N HIS A 874 4.57 48.53 -4.82
CA HIS A 874 5.97 48.87 -4.61
C HIS A 874 6.80 48.69 -5.88
N ASN A 875 7.93 49.40 -5.98
CA ASN A 875 8.91 49.25 -7.06
C ASN A 875 10.25 48.67 -6.56
N THR A 876 10.26 48.11 -5.37
CA THR A 876 11.42 47.58 -4.67
C THR A 876 11.33 46.06 -4.50
N SER A 877 12.48 45.42 -4.34
CA SER A 877 12.60 44.01 -3.95
C SER A 877 12.03 43.80 -2.55
N PRO A 878 11.15 42.80 -2.32
CA PRO A 878 10.71 42.43 -0.97
C PRO A 878 11.86 41.97 -0.06
N MET A 879 12.90 41.35 -0.63
CA MET A 879 13.98 40.74 0.16
C MET A 879 15.12 41.70 0.46
N THR A 880 15.43 42.60 -0.49
CA THR A 880 16.57 43.51 -0.35
C THR A 880 16.17 44.95 -0.08
N GLY A 881 14.89 45.30 -0.27
CA GLY A 881 14.40 46.68 -0.17
C GLY A 881 14.91 47.62 -1.28
N ALA A 882 15.80 47.15 -2.16
CA ALA A 882 16.38 47.94 -3.24
C ALA A 882 15.40 48.11 -4.41
N VAL A 883 15.49 49.21 -5.15
CA VAL A 883 14.66 49.46 -6.33
C VAL A 883 15.01 48.45 -7.42
N LEU A 884 14.01 47.77 -7.97
CA LEU A 884 14.21 46.79 -9.04
C LEU A 884 14.50 47.49 -10.37
N ALA A 885 15.50 47.00 -11.10
CA ALA A 885 15.85 47.52 -12.42
C ALA A 885 14.69 47.42 -13.43
N HIS A 886 13.84 46.41 -13.29
CA HIS A 886 12.59 46.25 -14.03
C HIS A 886 11.57 45.46 -13.21
N ARG A 887 10.28 45.54 -13.59
CA ARG A 887 9.17 44.85 -12.91
C ARG A 887 8.64 43.61 -13.64
N TYR A 888 9.18 43.28 -14.82
CA TYR A 888 8.82 42.02 -15.46
C TYR A 888 9.46 40.85 -14.71
N LEU A 889 8.73 39.73 -14.68
CA LEU A 889 9.06 38.53 -13.93
C LEU A 889 9.41 37.41 -14.91
N THR A 890 10.50 36.69 -14.67
CA THR A 890 10.98 35.60 -15.54
C THR A 890 10.72 34.26 -14.87
N GLU A 891 10.21 33.26 -15.57
CA GLU A 891 9.92 31.96 -14.97
C GLU A 891 11.21 31.20 -14.60
N ASN A 892 11.24 30.60 -13.40
CA ASN A 892 12.38 29.81 -12.93
C ASN A 892 12.14 28.30 -13.19
N PHE A 893 12.30 27.88 -14.44
CA PHE A 893 12.10 26.49 -14.86
C PHE A 893 13.04 25.48 -14.18
N ALA A 894 14.26 25.90 -13.86
CA ALA A 894 15.25 25.03 -13.22
C ALA A 894 14.83 24.64 -11.81
N LEU A 895 14.38 25.60 -11.00
CA LEU A 895 13.90 25.34 -9.64
C LEU A 895 12.59 24.53 -9.66
N ARG A 896 11.73 24.79 -10.65
CA ARG A 896 10.51 24.01 -10.87
C ARG A 896 10.80 22.53 -11.11
N HIS A 897 11.71 22.20 -12.02
CA HIS A 897 12.10 20.80 -12.26
C HIS A 897 12.77 20.15 -11.05
N LEU A 898 13.53 20.91 -10.25
CA LEU A 898 14.13 20.39 -9.02
C LEU A 898 13.08 20.06 -7.95
N ILE A 899 12.06 20.90 -7.80
CA ILE A 899 10.94 20.65 -6.88
C ILE A 899 10.14 19.43 -7.35
N GLU A 900 9.81 19.36 -8.65
CA GLU A 900 9.11 18.20 -9.23
C GLU A 900 9.90 16.89 -9.05
N ALA A 901 11.23 16.94 -9.19
CA ALA A 901 12.10 15.79 -8.94
C ALA A 901 12.17 15.41 -7.45
N TYR A 902 12.20 16.39 -6.54
CA TYR A 902 12.24 16.18 -5.09
C TYR A 902 10.90 15.63 -4.55
N GLU A 903 9.77 16.16 -5.00
CA GLU A 903 8.44 15.64 -4.67
C GLU A 903 8.25 14.21 -5.18
N SER A 904 8.79 13.90 -6.36
CA SER A 904 8.80 12.53 -6.89
C SER A 904 9.60 11.58 -6.01
N GLN A 905 10.70 12.03 -5.40
CA GLN A 905 11.52 11.24 -4.48
C GLN A 905 10.88 11.05 -3.10
N LEU A 906 10.08 12.01 -2.62
CA LEU A 906 9.32 11.91 -1.37
C LEU A 906 8.10 10.99 -1.47
N SER A 907 7.59 10.78 -2.68
CA SER A 907 6.44 9.90 -2.94
C SER A 907 6.79 8.40 -3.10
N ASP A 908 8.07 8.02 -3.05
CA ASP A 908 8.53 6.62 -3.04
C ASP A 908 8.69 6.14 -1.58
N PRO A 909 7.92 5.16 -1.09
CA PRO A 909 7.93 4.72 0.32
C PRO A 909 9.23 4.01 0.79
N ARG A 910 10.31 4.08 0.01
CA ARG A 910 11.61 3.44 0.28
C ARG A 910 12.67 4.39 0.86
N THR A 911 12.46 5.71 0.84
CA THR A 911 13.49 6.70 1.24
C THR A 911 13.43 7.15 2.70
N GLY A 912 12.37 6.83 3.46
CA GLY A 912 12.21 7.24 4.85
C GLY A 912 13.03 6.49 5.92
N GLN A 913 14.00 5.64 5.55
CA GLN A 913 14.83 4.89 6.52
C GLN A 913 16.34 5.16 6.43
N ALA A 914 16.80 6.11 5.59
CA ALA A 914 18.23 6.32 5.35
C ALA A 914 18.85 7.53 6.11
N GLU A 915 18.06 8.44 6.68
CA GLU A 915 18.62 9.67 7.29
C GLU A 915 18.95 9.58 8.79
N ASP A 916 18.53 8.52 9.50
CA ASP A 916 18.87 8.33 10.93
C ASP A 916 20.28 7.76 11.21
N ALA A 917 21.08 7.46 10.17
CA ALA A 917 22.40 6.85 10.35
C ALA A 917 23.57 7.85 10.37
N ALA A 918 23.34 9.15 10.17
CA ALA A 918 24.40 10.14 9.93
C ALA A 918 24.55 11.22 11.01
N THR A 919 24.41 10.88 12.31
CA THR A 919 24.90 11.78 13.38
C THR A 919 25.31 11.05 14.67
N THR A 920 26.49 10.42 14.68
CA THR A 920 27.34 10.34 15.88
C THR A 920 28.82 10.37 15.47
N ALA A 921 29.54 11.38 15.97
CA ALA A 921 30.94 11.68 15.67
C ALA A 921 31.91 11.01 16.71
N PRO A 922 33.21 11.38 16.80
CA PRO A 922 34.31 10.67 16.17
C PRO A 922 35.34 10.06 17.16
N GLY A 923 36.10 9.08 16.66
CA GLY A 923 37.54 8.89 16.94
C GLY A 923 37.98 8.43 18.34
N ARG A 924 38.61 7.25 18.41
CA ARG A 924 39.80 7.05 19.25
C ARG A 924 40.69 5.93 18.72
N GLY A 925 41.93 6.31 18.45
CA GLY A 925 42.97 5.50 17.85
C GLY A 925 43.47 4.37 18.75
N ARG A 926 43.94 3.33 18.06
CA ARG A 926 44.58 2.14 18.60
C ARG A 926 45.99 2.52 19.11
N ILE A 927 46.25 2.36 20.41
CA ILE A 927 47.62 2.23 20.94
C ILE A 927 47.77 0.79 21.40
N LYS A 928 48.69 0.06 20.76
CA LYS A 928 49.29 -1.19 21.25
C LYS A 928 50.58 -0.81 21.97
N ASP A 929 50.80 -1.34 23.18
CA ASP A 929 52.04 -2.02 23.59
C ASP A 929 52.19 -2.15 25.12
N LEU A 930 52.57 -3.37 25.55
CA LEU A 930 53.28 -3.78 26.79
C LEU A 930 52.46 -3.93 28.12
N PRO A 931 52.94 -4.73 29.12
CA PRO A 931 52.59 -6.15 29.26
C PRO A 931 52.05 -6.55 30.68
N ARG A 932 51.68 -7.83 30.80
CA ARG A 932 51.27 -8.63 31.98
C ARG A 932 51.83 -8.18 33.36
N PRO A 933 51.07 -8.51 34.42
CA PRO A 933 51.54 -9.59 35.31
C PRO A 933 50.47 -10.66 35.56
N GLU A 934 50.92 -11.92 35.60
CA GLU A 934 50.24 -13.07 36.20
C GLU A 934 50.57 -13.16 37.72
N PRO A 935 50.19 -14.23 38.45
CA PRO A 935 48.84 -14.66 38.82
C PRO A 935 48.74 -14.90 40.35
N GLY A 936 47.54 -15.18 40.84
CA GLY A 936 47.32 -15.77 42.18
C GLY A 936 45.88 -16.24 42.27
N GLU A 937 45.59 -17.46 41.82
CA GLU A 937 45.44 -18.65 42.67
C GLU A 937 44.52 -18.43 43.88
N SER A 938 43.27 -18.90 43.76
CA SER A 938 42.79 -20.03 44.57
C SER A 938 41.34 -20.38 44.24
N GLY A 939 41.08 -21.66 43.98
CA GLY A 939 39.80 -22.29 44.34
C GLY A 939 38.82 -22.66 43.22
N ALA A 940 39.17 -23.68 42.42
CA ALA A 940 38.19 -24.61 41.84
C ALA A 940 37.42 -25.32 42.98
N THR A 941 36.19 -25.81 42.88
CA THR A 941 35.59 -26.80 41.95
C THR A 941 34.10 -26.87 42.36
N SER A 942 33.13 -26.72 41.46
CA SER A 942 32.48 -27.77 40.65
C SER A 942 31.56 -28.74 41.43
N VAL A 943 30.44 -29.06 40.75
CA VAL A 943 29.58 -30.25 40.88
C VAL A 943 28.25 -30.08 41.67
N THR A 944 27.25 -29.61 40.91
CA THR A 944 25.90 -30.16 40.66
C THR A 944 24.97 -30.66 41.79
N CYS A 945 23.69 -30.30 41.56
CA CYS A 945 22.46 -31.08 41.78
C CYS A 945 21.92 -31.23 43.22
N GLN A 946 20.84 -30.51 43.54
CA GLN A 946 19.48 -31.07 43.70
C GLN A 946 18.51 -30.06 44.32
N MET A 947 17.24 -30.23 43.94
CA MET A 947 16.02 -29.55 44.39
C MET A 947 15.92 -29.25 45.90
N ARG A 948 15.35 -28.09 46.25
CA ARG A 948 14.10 -27.96 47.03
C ARG A 948 13.74 -26.50 47.36
N ARG A 949 12.48 -26.14 47.06
CA ARG A 949 11.54 -25.31 47.85
C ARG A 949 12.07 -24.73 49.17
N ALA A 950 11.92 -23.41 49.36
CA ALA A 950 10.98 -22.83 50.36
C ALA A 950 11.11 -21.29 50.51
N LYS A 951 9.94 -20.64 50.60
CA LYS A 951 9.55 -19.47 51.43
C LYS A 951 10.19 -18.10 51.11
N LEU A 952 9.38 -17.10 50.72
CA LEU A 952 8.52 -16.22 51.53
C LEU A 952 9.31 -15.18 52.35
N GLY A 953 8.99 -13.91 52.11
CA GLY A 953 9.45 -12.69 52.80
C GLY A 953 9.67 -11.59 51.76
N GLU A 954 8.63 -10.82 51.38
CA GLU A 954 8.31 -9.50 51.97
C GLU A 954 9.53 -8.56 52.02
N VAL A 955 9.64 -7.65 51.04
CA VAL A 955 9.38 -6.19 51.18
C VAL A 955 8.85 -5.67 49.85
#